data_AF-A0A1I2J3F7-F1
#
_entry.id   AF-A0A1I2J3F7-F1
#
_cell.length_a   1.000
_cell.length_b   1.000
_cell.length_c   1.000
_cell.angle_alpha   90.00
_cell.angle_beta   90.00
_cell.angle_gamma   90.00
#
_symmetry.space_group_name_H-M   'P 1'
#
loop_
_entity.id
_entity.type
_entity.pdbx_description
1 polymer ?
#
loop_
_entity_poly.entity_id
_entity_poly.type
_entity_poly.pdbx_seq_one_letter_code
_entity_poly.pdbx_strand_id
1 'polypeptide(L)'
;MSRFETGEFRGNMPDVGLQPSTEGIDATTALQTRSLRVLGVTAALGAVLLACRRPDPPAVERPDKADRAGALDPQASARMADEIRDLLLEERIEAARARIDVQLAASPDDVRLRWLAAVAALADSDLQALAAHREAVPDGSGWSLLLHAQERSSMLPRQETVALVASARRQLGDHPDAVWLHAQVLAKQSDENGLAALAAVPGLPDSVRDFVHAKQVGLVFFRFGSAPPPMRPSLEQVQELVARAERTAPSGTLAVVRAAEGWLRLGRVDLAVELVERALARRPDALAFTVLRAQARVRQDASLRSAMVGDLAALADEHRTDPDALAQLADGLSSLGAAEAAQAIQDDVRRRFPGARAVERWDFQAASVFGAVGDCRLANEAGTLPEADTLVQARAPVDAFFDRPRIRDSSLRAATAAALVEFLQCEPGAPLQRVEAVARAVLEAPFGMGYDAQASVLVASRGGDLELARALAERAVALAREMPPGFEMVVAPDELERHRRASQALAHHARGLVHLRAARLEEARADISRANELWPTRPDIALLAAELAERDGDFRHAEQILARAIVREGARARACRDRLLELMRARGGKEADLDRTIARLDREWKDERIAEVLAARAAPPKPLAPFELDLRSGGRISSDSLRGRVIVVIATEPWCTGCRLEAPELAKLQRRYRGRKDVQFLVVTSDPDGIAALHEGAGFHTTIAKDDGWRHTVGINSYPTHLFIDATGREVFRASGGYTEMHFTYPALIEVLRRER
;
A
#
# COMPACT_ATOMS: atom_id res chain seq x y z
N MET A 1 -31.86 -38.14 -34.03
CA MET A 1 -31.52 -38.19 -35.48
C MET A 1 -30.46 -37.12 -35.71
N SER A 2 -29.32 -37.35 -36.35
CA SER A 2 -28.83 -38.56 -37.05
C SER A 2 -27.30 -38.57 -37.21
N ARG A 3 -26.66 -39.74 -36.98
CA ARG A 3 -25.39 -40.28 -37.56
C ARG A 3 -24.10 -39.43 -37.45
N PHE A 4 -23.07 -39.93 -36.75
CA PHE A 4 -21.83 -40.57 -37.27
C PHE A 4 -20.83 -39.57 -37.90
N GLU A 5 -19.50 -39.76 -37.89
CA GLU A 5 -18.74 -41.02 -37.91
C GLU A 5 -17.36 -40.94 -37.19
N THR A 6 -16.65 -42.07 -37.08
CA THR A 6 -15.36 -42.23 -36.38
C THR A 6 -14.18 -42.40 -37.34
N GLY A 7 -12.96 -42.01 -36.93
CA GLY A 7 -11.74 -42.33 -37.69
C GLY A 7 -10.46 -42.38 -36.84
N GLU A 8 -9.94 -43.59 -36.62
CA GLU A 8 -8.54 -43.81 -36.20
C GLU A 8 -7.61 -43.82 -37.43
N PHE A 9 -6.32 -43.50 -37.24
CA PHE A 9 -5.26 -43.94 -38.16
C PHE A 9 -3.98 -44.31 -37.41
N ARG A 10 -3.22 -45.27 -37.93
CA ARG A 10 -2.02 -45.88 -37.31
C ARG A 10 -0.76 -45.69 -38.15
N GLY A 11 0.40 -45.78 -37.49
CA GLY A 11 1.72 -45.97 -38.11
C GLY A 11 2.50 -44.67 -38.36
N ASN A 12 3.83 -44.65 -38.30
CA ASN A 12 4.81 -45.73 -38.07
C ASN A 12 6.06 -45.21 -37.33
N MET A 13 6.73 -46.08 -36.57
CA MET A 13 8.15 -45.92 -36.24
C MET A 13 9.02 -46.42 -37.40
N PRO A 14 10.31 -46.07 -37.41
CA PRO A 14 11.35 -47.09 -37.55
C PRO A 14 12.15 -47.26 -36.25
N ASP A 15 12.45 -48.51 -35.92
CA ASP A 15 13.27 -48.94 -34.79
C ASP A 15 14.66 -49.37 -35.28
N VAL A 16 15.72 -48.96 -34.57
CA VAL A 16 17.08 -49.51 -34.69
C VAL A 16 17.76 -49.46 -33.30
N GLY A 17 17.43 -50.40 -32.42
CA GLY A 17 18.19 -50.61 -31.18
C GLY A 17 19.51 -51.38 -31.38
N LEU A 18 20.36 -51.40 -30.35
CA LEU A 18 21.15 -52.57 -29.88
C LEU A 18 22.06 -52.20 -28.67
N GLN A 19 21.46 -52.28 -27.48
CA GLN A 19 21.78 -53.14 -26.32
C GLN A 19 23.22 -53.74 -26.10
N PRO A 20 23.54 -54.29 -24.89
CA PRO A 20 24.57 -53.68 -24.04
C PRO A 20 25.67 -54.67 -23.59
N SER A 21 26.50 -54.28 -22.61
CA SER A 21 27.21 -55.24 -21.75
C SER A 21 27.39 -54.71 -20.32
N THR A 22 27.42 -55.64 -19.36
CA THR A 22 27.52 -55.40 -17.91
C THR A 22 28.55 -56.32 -17.29
N GLU A 23 29.50 -55.77 -16.53
CA GLU A 23 30.40 -56.47 -15.58
C GLU A 23 31.16 -55.37 -14.79
N GLY A 24 31.59 -55.53 -13.53
CA GLY A 24 31.41 -56.65 -12.60
C GLY A 24 32.61 -56.79 -11.65
N ILE A 25 32.36 -57.14 -10.38
CA ILE A 25 33.34 -57.69 -9.39
C ILE A 25 34.32 -56.69 -8.70
N ASP A 26 33.87 -56.19 -7.55
CA ASP A 26 34.40 -56.39 -6.17
C ASP A 26 35.90 -56.31 -5.75
N ALA A 27 36.06 -55.57 -4.64
CA ALA A 27 36.76 -55.90 -3.38
C ALA A 27 38.26 -56.28 -3.23
N THR A 28 38.95 -55.39 -2.48
CA THR A 28 39.89 -55.66 -1.34
C THR A 28 41.30 -56.25 -1.52
N THR A 29 42.24 -55.69 -0.74
CA THR A 29 43.66 -56.12 -0.55
C THR A 29 44.54 -55.96 -1.81
N ALA A 30 45.84 -55.63 -1.77
CA ALA A 30 46.87 -55.57 -0.71
C ALA A 30 47.95 -54.51 -1.10
N LEU A 31 48.90 -54.02 -0.29
CA LEU A 31 49.31 -54.31 1.11
C LEU A 31 50.00 -53.05 1.74
N GLN A 32 51.02 -53.25 2.60
CA GLN A 32 51.85 -52.27 3.33
C GLN A 32 53.11 -51.84 2.54
N THR A 33 54.02 -50.93 2.93
CA THR A 33 54.54 -50.44 4.26
C THR A 33 55.33 -49.12 3.99
N ARG A 34 55.87 -48.23 4.86
CA ARG A 34 56.24 -48.04 6.30
C ARG A 34 56.15 -46.51 6.62
N SER A 35 56.17 -45.96 7.84
CA SER A 35 55.90 -46.41 9.22
C SER A 35 55.85 -45.20 10.19
N LEU A 36 54.88 -45.19 11.12
CA LEU A 36 54.96 -44.91 12.58
C LEU A 36 55.94 -43.79 13.09
N ARG A 37 55.55 -42.86 13.99
CA ARG A 37 55.02 -43.06 15.37
C ARG A 37 54.21 -41.80 15.84
N VAL A 38 53.03 -41.89 16.51
CA VAL A 38 52.72 -42.33 17.91
C VAL A 38 53.21 -41.28 18.93
N LEU A 39 52.46 -40.68 19.89
CA LEU A 39 51.10 -40.81 20.51
C LEU A 39 50.58 -39.39 20.91
N GLY A 40 49.33 -39.12 21.33
CA GLY A 40 48.15 -40.00 21.46
C GLY A 40 46.95 -39.40 22.24
N VAL A 41 45.79 -40.05 22.07
CA VAL A 41 44.63 -40.22 23.00
C VAL A 41 43.82 -39.00 23.48
N THR A 42 42.55 -38.97 23.05
CA THR A 42 41.42 -38.24 23.65
C THR A 42 40.74 -39.05 24.77
N ALA A 43 40.72 -38.54 26.00
CA ALA A 43 39.79 -38.86 27.10
C ALA A 43 40.11 -37.96 28.32
N ALA A 44 39.18 -37.44 29.13
CA ALA A 44 37.72 -37.34 29.00
C ALA A 44 37.17 -36.20 29.90
N LEU A 45 35.90 -35.81 29.66
CA LEU A 45 34.95 -35.05 30.48
C LEU A 45 35.43 -34.26 31.74
N GLY A 46 35.09 -32.96 31.76
CA GLY A 46 33.86 -32.56 32.46
C GLY A 46 33.91 -32.10 33.93
N ALA A 47 34.31 -30.84 34.16
CA ALA A 47 33.74 -29.93 35.17
C ALA A 47 34.16 -28.50 34.75
N VAL A 48 33.29 -27.60 34.27
CA VAL A 48 32.10 -27.01 34.92
C VAL A 48 32.44 -26.37 36.27
N LEU A 49 32.86 -25.10 36.19
CA LEU A 49 32.72 -24.02 37.19
C LEU A 49 33.31 -24.25 38.60
N LEU A 50 34.35 -23.49 38.96
CA LEU A 50 34.18 -22.26 39.79
C LEU A 50 35.51 -21.52 40.08
N ALA A 51 35.35 -20.24 40.46
CA ALA A 51 36.33 -19.26 40.97
C ALA A 51 36.96 -18.28 39.95
N CYS A 52 36.79 -16.98 40.23
CA CYS A 52 37.15 -15.87 39.35
C CYS A 52 38.45 -15.17 39.79
N ARG A 53 39.25 -14.70 38.82
CA ARG A 53 39.74 -13.31 38.74
C ARG A 53 40.43 -13.05 37.40
N ARG A 54 40.20 -11.86 36.82
CA ARG A 54 40.95 -11.33 35.66
C ARG A 54 42.15 -10.52 36.14
N PRO A 55 43.30 -10.60 35.46
CA PRO A 55 44.19 -9.47 35.21
C PRO A 55 43.91 -8.86 33.82
N ASP A 56 44.42 -7.65 33.58
CA ASP A 56 44.17 -6.87 32.36
C ASP A 56 44.97 -7.35 31.12
N PRO A 57 44.50 -7.08 29.89
CA PRO A 57 45.22 -7.44 28.67
C PRO A 57 46.47 -6.56 28.45
N PRO A 58 47.52 -7.09 27.78
CA PRO A 58 48.75 -6.34 27.51
C PRO A 58 48.52 -5.23 26.45
N ALA A 59 49.37 -4.20 26.50
CA ALA A 59 49.39 -3.16 25.48
C ALA A 59 49.82 -3.74 24.12
N VAL A 60 49.05 -3.44 23.08
CA VAL A 60 49.37 -3.79 21.69
C VAL A 60 49.91 -2.56 20.99
N GLU A 61 51.15 -2.64 20.50
CA GLU A 61 51.75 -1.59 19.68
C GLU A 61 50.98 -1.45 18.35
N ARG A 62 50.72 -0.20 17.93
CA ARG A 62 50.08 0.08 16.65
C ARG A 62 51.15 0.10 15.54
N PRO A 63 50.98 -0.62 14.43
CA PRO A 63 51.81 -0.39 13.25
C PRO A 63 51.59 1.04 12.73
N ASP A 64 52.63 1.63 12.16
CA ASP A 64 52.63 3.05 11.79
C ASP A 64 51.66 3.36 10.64
N LYS A 65 51.01 4.53 10.70
CA LYS A 65 49.88 4.91 9.85
C LYS A 65 50.25 5.65 8.56
N ALA A 66 51.53 5.92 8.32
CA ALA A 66 51.95 6.83 7.26
C ALA A 66 51.98 6.22 5.84
N ASP A 67 52.45 4.98 5.68
CA ASP A 67 53.23 4.62 4.48
C ASP A 67 52.51 3.80 3.39
N ARG A 68 51.20 3.54 3.52
CA ARG A 68 50.40 2.87 2.46
C ARG A 68 49.03 3.49 2.17
N ALA A 69 48.89 4.79 2.42
CA ALA A 69 47.81 5.59 1.85
C ALA A 69 48.28 6.29 0.57
N GLY A 70 48.01 5.70 -0.60
CA GLY A 70 47.91 6.47 -1.83
C GLY A 70 46.68 7.37 -1.71
N ALA A 71 46.86 8.57 -1.16
CA ALA A 71 45.77 9.32 -0.55
C ALA A 71 44.67 9.70 -1.55
N LEU A 72 43.51 9.04 -1.43
CA LEU A 72 42.26 9.62 -1.88
C LEU A 72 42.03 10.90 -1.08
N ASP A 73 41.97 12.02 -1.80
CA ASP A 73 41.66 13.34 -1.23
C ASP A 73 40.39 13.23 -0.36
N PRO A 74 40.41 13.63 0.92
CA PRO A 74 39.22 13.61 1.78
C PRO A 74 38.04 14.40 1.19
N GLN A 75 38.29 15.44 0.39
CA GLN A 75 37.24 16.14 -0.33
C GLN A 75 36.74 15.33 -1.55
N ALA A 76 37.57 14.49 -2.16
CA ALA A 76 37.14 13.58 -3.22
C ALA A 76 36.23 12.48 -2.66
N SER A 77 36.56 11.88 -1.50
CA SER A 77 35.64 10.97 -0.79
C SER A 77 34.34 11.67 -0.38
N ALA A 78 34.40 12.95 0.05
CA ALA A 78 33.19 13.73 0.32
C ALA A 78 32.32 13.91 -0.94
N ARG A 79 32.89 14.44 -2.03
CA ARG A 79 32.20 14.64 -3.33
C ARG A 79 31.63 13.33 -3.88
N MET A 80 32.35 12.23 -3.73
CA MET A 80 31.94 10.88 -4.15
C MET A 80 30.69 10.39 -3.41
N ALA A 81 30.67 10.53 -2.08
CA ALA A 81 29.53 10.14 -1.26
C ALA A 81 28.30 11.04 -1.52
N ASP A 82 28.52 12.28 -1.94
CA ASP A 82 27.45 13.21 -2.32
C ASP A 82 26.90 12.87 -3.73
N GLU A 83 27.76 12.54 -4.70
CA GLU A 83 27.40 11.98 -6.02
C GLU A 83 26.55 10.70 -5.88
N ILE A 84 26.96 9.78 -5.00
CA ILE A 84 26.21 8.56 -4.68
C ILE A 84 24.83 8.89 -4.08
N ARG A 85 24.74 9.91 -3.21
CA ARG A 85 23.45 10.33 -2.61
C ARG A 85 22.50 10.93 -3.65
N ASP A 86 23.02 11.70 -4.60
CA ASP A 86 22.22 12.25 -5.71
C ASP A 86 21.68 11.13 -6.62
N LEU A 87 22.50 10.12 -6.95
CA LEU A 87 22.03 8.94 -7.71
C LEU A 87 20.95 8.14 -6.97
N LEU A 88 21.09 7.97 -5.65
CA LEU A 88 20.05 7.36 -4.80
C LEU A 88 18.77 8.22 -4.71
N LEU A 89 18.89 9.54 -4.81
CA LEU A 89 17.76 10.48 -4.84
C LEU A 89 17.06 10.54 -6.20
N GLU A 90 17.77 10.24 -7.28
CA GLU A 90 17.25 10.09 -8.65
C GLU A 90 16.67 8.69 -8.91
N GLU A 91 16.60 7.80 -7.91
CA GLU A 91 16.19 6.39 -8.04
C GLU A 91 17.05 5.58 -9.05
N ARG A 92 18.30 6.02 -9.31
CA ARG A 92 19.28 5.37 -10.19
C ARG A 92 20.18 4.44 -9.37
N ILE A 93 19.56 3.41 -8.80
CA ILE A 93 20.17 2.56 -7.78
C ILE A 93 21.28 1.67 -8.36
N GLU A 94 21.15 1.19 -9.59
CA GLU A 94 22.22 0.38 -10.22
C GLU A 94 23.48 1.24 -10.48
N ALA A 95 23.31 2.50 -10.88
CA ALA A 95 24.41 3.45 -11.05
C ALA A 95 25.05 3.80 -9.69
N ALA A 96 24.25 4.06 -8.65
CA ALA A 96 24.76 4.30 -7.30
C ALA A 96 25.57 3.11 -6.76
N ARG A 97 25.09 1.87 -6.94
CA ARG A 97 25.79 0.65 -6.55
C ARG A 97 27.10 0.46 -7.31
N ALA A 98 27.09 0.59 -8.64
CA ALA A 98 28.32 0.51 -9.44
C ALA A 98 29.36 1.55 -9.01
N ARG A 99 28.92 2.74 -8.58
CA ARG A 99 29.81 3.78 -8.04
C ARG A 99 30.36 3.40 -6.66
N ILE A 100 29.51 2.92 -5.76
CA ILE A 100 29.87 2.40 -4.43
C ILE A 100 30.91 1.28 -4.52
N ASP A 101 30.67 0.27 -5.37
CA ASP A 101 31.49 -0.94 -5.46
C ASP A 101 32.93 -0.62 -5.92
N VAL A 102 33.09 0.28 -6.89
CA VAL A 102 34.41 0.76 -7.35
C VAL A 102 35.17 1.48 -6.24
N GLN A 103 34.48 2.18 -5.34
CA GLN A 103 35.11 2.89 -4.22
C GLN A 103 35.40 1.97 -3.03
N LEU A 104 34.50 1.04 -2.70
CA LEU A 104 34.75 0.00 -1.69
C LEU A 104 35.89 -0.95 -2.10
N ALA A 105 36.10 -1.19 -3.40
CA ALA A 105 37.28 -1.92 -3.88
C ALA A 105 38.61 -1.17 -3.60
N ALA A 106 38.58 0.17 -3.59
CA ALA A 106 39.73 1.02 -3.27
C ALA A 106 39.86 1.35 -1.77
N SER A 107 38.77 1.26 -1.00
CA SER A 107 38.73 1.55 0.44
C SER A 107 37.72 0.63 1.16
N PRO A 108 38.06 -0.66 1.38
CA PRO A 108 37.12 -1.66 1.91
C PRO A 108 36.58 -1.35 3.31
N ASP A 109 37.33 -0.60 4.11
CA ASP A 109 37.02 -0.29 5.51
C ASP A 109 36.32 1.07 5.70
N ASP A 110 35.93 1.75 4.61
CA ASP A 110 35.20 3.02 4.70
C ASP A 110 33.76 2.79 5.19
N VAL A 111 33.54 3.04 6.48
CA VAL A 111 32.24 2.86 7.16
C VAL A 111 31.13 3.75 6.56
N ARG A 112 31.44 4.90 5.96
CA ARG A 112 30.45 5.76 5.28
C ARG A 112 30.02 5.15 3.95
N LEU A 113 30.96 4.61 3.18
CA LEU A 113 30.64 3.87 1.95
C LEU A 113 29.92 2.55 2.26
N ARG A 114 30.27 1.84 3.34
CA ARG A 114 29.51 0.67 3.83
C ARG A 114 28.08 1.05 4.25
N TRP A 115 27.90 2.20 4.91
CA TRP A 115 26.55 2.71 5.23
C TRP A 115 25.75 3.08 3.96
N LEU A 116 26.36 3.78 2.99
CA LEU A 116 25.70 4.08 1.70
C LEU A 116 25.33 2.80 0.93
N ALA A 117 26.19 1.78 0.96
CA ALA A 117 25.92 0.46 0.39
C ALA A 117 24.76 -0.25 1.09
N ALA A 118 24.67 -0.16 2.42
CA ALA A 118 23.52 -0.66 3.18
C ALA A 118 22.23 0.11 2.86
N VAL A 119 22.30 1.42 2.62
CA VAL A 119 21.15 2.23 2.18
C VAL A 119 20.70 1.87 0.76
N ALA A 120 21.64 1.63 -0.17
CA ALA A 120 21.33 1.16 -1.52
C ALA A 120 20.71 -0.26 -1.49
N ALA A 121 21.29 -1.17 -0.70
CA ALA A 121 20.74 -2.50 -0.49
C ALA A 121 19.32 -2.45 0.12
N LEU A 122 19.07 -1.55 1.07
CA LEU A 122 17.72 -1.34 1.62
C LEU A 122 16.74 -0.78 0.57
N ALA A 123 17.20 0.06 -0.37
CA ALA A 123 16.37 0.58 -1.46
C ALA A 123 16.01 -0.48 -2.50
N ASP A 124 16.87 -1.49 -2.73
CA ASP A 124 16.57 -2.71 -3.50
C ASP A 124 15.83 -3.78 -2.66
N SER A 125 15.77 -3.60 -1.34
CA SER A 125 15.41 -4.62 -0.35
C SER A 125 16.28 -5.90 -0.40
N ASP A 126 17.54 -5.78 -0.88
CA ASP A 126 18.55 -6.84 -0.90
C ASP A 126 19.05 -7.13 0.53
N LEU A 127 18.31 -7.98 1.26
CA LEU A 127 18.58 -8.31 2.66
C LEU A 127 19.95 -8.99 2.86
N GLN A 128 20.51 -9.65 1.84
CA GLN A 128 21.83 -10.28 1.92
C GLN A 128 22.96 -9.25 1.83
N ALA A 129 22.88 -8.32 0.86
CA ALA A 129 23.80 -7.20 0.80
C ALA A 129 23.66 -6.30 2.05
N LEU A 130 22.44 -6.01 2.49
CA LEU A 130 22.18 -5.24 3.70
C LEU A 130 22.85 -5.87 4.93
N ALA A 131 22.73 -7.19 5.14
CA ALA A 131 23.40 -7.89 6.23
C ALA A 131 24.94 -7.79 6.13
N ALA A 132 25.52 -8.05 4.96
CA ALA A 132 26.97 -8.00 4.76
C ALA A 132 27.56 -6.58 4.93
N HIS A 133 26.82 -5.54 4.51
CA HIS A 133 27.23 -4.15 4.73
C HIS A 133 26.99 -3.70 6.19
N ARG A 134 25.97 -4.24 6.86
CA ARG A 134 25.68 -4.00 8.28
C ARG A 134 26.76 -4.59 9.19
N GLU A 135 27.21 -5.82 8.96
CA GLU A 135 28.32 -6.45 9.71
C GLU A 135 29.64 -5.67 9.56
N ALA A 136 29.83 -4.99 8.42
CA ALA A 136 30.97 -4.11 8.17
C ALA A 136 30.82 -2.69 8.79
N VAL A 137 29.68 -2.35 9.39
CA VAL A 137 29.48 -1.10 10.12
C VAL A 137 29.61 -1.38 11.63
N PRO A 138 30.61 -0.82 12.34
CA PRO A 138 30.90 -1.21 13.73
C PRO A 138 29.69 -1.06 14.68
N ASP A 139 29.40 -2.11 15.43
CA ASP A 139 28.29 -2.15 16.38
C ASP A 139 28.36 -1.04 17.44
N GLY A 140 27.20 -0.47 17.75
CA GLY A 140 27.07 0.65 18.70
C GLY A 140 27.60 1.99 18.19
N SER A 141 28.23 2.05 17.02
CA SER A 141 28.70 3.29 16.42
C SER A 141 27.55 4.19 15.96
N GLY A 142 27.84 5.47 15.75
CA GLY A 142 26.86 6.40 15.16
C GLY A 142 26.36 5.92 13.80
N TRP A 143 27.21 5.27 12.99
CA TRP A 143 26.82 4.70 11.69
C TRP A 143 25.87 3.51 11.82
N SER A 144 26.07 2.62 12.80
CA SER A 144 25.12 1.52 13.06
C SER A 144 23.79 2.07 13.58
N LEU A 145 23.82 3.15 14.39
CA LEU A 145 22.61 3.84 14.86
C LEU A 145 21.85 4.56 13.73
N LEU A 146 22.55 5.15 12.74
CA LEU A 146 21.90 5.68 11.53
C LEU A 146 21.27 4.56 10.69
N LEU A 147 22.01 3.47 10.43
CA LEU A 147 21.48 2.35 9.67
C LEU A 147 20.23 1.79 10.36
N HIS A 148 20.28 1.58 11.67
CA HIS A 148 19.16 1.07 12.45
C HIS A 148 17.94 2.00 12.45
N ALA A 149 18.16 3.31 12.51
CA ALA A 149 17.09 4.29 12.35
C ALA A 149 16.48 4.29 10.94
N GLN A 150 17.29 4.10 9.90
CA GLN A 150 16.84 4.04 8.51
C GLN A 150 16.04 2.75 8.25
N GLU A 151 16.58 1.58 8.62
CA GLU A 151 15.90 0.27 8.60
C GLU A 151 14.50 0.34 9.22
N ARG A 152 14.37 1.03 10.36
CA ARG A 152 13.14 1.08 11.16
C ARG A 152 12.32 2.36 10.95
N SER A 153 12.70 3.21 9.99
CA SER A 153 12.05 4.51 9.72
C SER A 153 10.62 4.43 9.17
N SER A 154 10.06 3.23 9.02
CA SER A 154 8.67 2.94 8.66
C SER A 154 7.91 2.14 9.74
N MET A 155 8.60 1.67 10.79
CA MET A 155 8.07 0.71 11.78
C MET A 155 8.09 1.26 13.20
N LEU A 156 9.19 1.89 13.63
CA LEU A 156 9.31 2.38 15.01
C LEU A 156 8.52 3.69 15.26
N PRO A 157 8.02 3.90 16.49
CA PRO A 157 7.44 5.17 16.91
C PRO A 157 8.39 6.36 16.68
N ARG A 158 7.82 7.51 16.29
CA ARG A 158 8.54 8.80 16.03
C ARG A 158 9.66 9.07 17.03
N GLN A 159 9.36 8.93 18.32
CA GLN A 159 10.28 9.30 19.40
C GLN A 159 11.50 8.38 19.48
N GLU A 160 11.35 7.09 19.18
CA GLU A 160 12.44 6.11 19.20
C GLU A 160 13.36 6.28 18.00
N THR A 161 12.81 6.43 16.79
CA THR A 161 13.61 6.69 15.58
C THR A 161 14.35 8.02 15.67
N VAL A 162 13.72 9.07 16.21
CA VAL A 162 14.39 10.35 16.50
C VAL A 162 15.46 10.19 17.59
N ALA A 163 15.20 9.42 18.65
CA ALA A 163 16.20 9.16 19.71
C ALA A 163 17.41 8.37 19.18
N LEU A 164 17.21 7.43 18.24
CA LEU A 164 18.29 6.70 17.56
C LEU A 164 19.16 7.66 16.73
N VAL A 165 18.58 8.49 15.86
CA VAL A 165 19.37 9.45 15.06
C VAL A 165 20.00 10.55 15.92
N ALA A 166 19.32 11.03 16.96
CA ALA A 166 19.92 11.96 17.93
C ALA A 166 21.09 11.32 18.68
N SER A 167 21.05 10.00 18.92
CA SER A 167 22.16 9.24 19.51
C SER A 167 23.29 9.01 18.52
N ALA A 168 22.99 8.81 17.24
CA ALA A 168 23.97 8.79 16.17
C ALA A 168 24.71 10.13 16.03
N ARG A 169 23.98 11.26 16.02
CA ARG A 169 24.57 12.61 15.96
C ARG A 169 25.41 12.97 17.18
N ARG A 170 25.14 12.40 18.38
CA ARG A 170 26.06 12.55 19.53
C ARG A 170 27.42 11.85 19.32
N GLN A 171 27.54 10.93 18.36
CA GLN A 171 28.81 10.29 17.99
C GLN A 171 29.42 10.85 16.70
N LEU A 172 28.59 11.18 15.70
CA LEU A 172 29.02 11.66 14.38
C LEU A 172 29.10 13.18 14.26
N GLY A 173 28.61 13.92 15.26
CA GLY A 173 28.41 15.37 15.17
C GLY A 173 27.44 15.74 14.06
N ASP A 174 27.80 16.77 13.29
CA ASP A 174 27.03 17.29 12.16
C ASP A 174 27.44 16.68 10.81
N HIS A 175 27.89 15.42 10.82
CA HIS A 175 28.22 14.68 9.60
C HIS A 175 27.01 14.64 8.63
N PRO A 176 27.13 15.11 7.37
CA PRO A 176 25.99 15.41 6.49
C PRO A 176 24.91 14.33 6.44
N ASP A 177 25.28 13.07 6.21
CA ASP A 177 24.33 11.95 6.14
C ASP A 177 23.55 11.71 7.44
N ALA A 178 24.16 11.98 8.60
CA ALA A 178 23.51 11.86 9.90
C ALA A 178 22.42 12.93 10.08
N VAL A 179 22.73 14.16 9.63
CA VAL A 179 21.81 15.30 9.72
C VAL A 179 20.69 15.18 8.67
N TRP A 180 21.02 14.67 7.48
CA TRP A 180 20.08 14.41 6.39
C TRP A 180 19.10 13.26 6.72
N LEU A 181 19.57 12.17 7.34
CA LEU A 181 18.66 11.14 7.88
C LEU A 181 17.79 11.68 9.01
N HIS A 182 18.32 12.55 9.88
CA HIS A 182 17.52 13.18 10.95
C HIS A 182 16.34 13.97 10.37
N ALA A 183 16.59 14.73 9.31
CA ALA A 183 15.53 15.40 8.55
C ALA A 183 14.59 14.45 7.83
N GLN A 184 15.03 13.33 7.25
CA GLN A 184 14.11 12.32 6.70
C GLN A 184 13.17 11.78 7.76
N VAL A 185 13.69 11.38 8.92
CA VAL A 185 12.91 10.84 10.05
C VAL A 185 11.91 11.87 10.57
N LEU A 186 12.30 13.15 10.64
CA LEU A 186 11.43 14.25 11.08
C LEU A 186 10.44 14.72 9.99
N ALA A 187 10.81 14.70 8.70
CA ALA A 187 9.96 15.12 7.59
C ALA A 187 8.91 14.06 7.19
N LYS A 188 9.13 12.77 7.51
CA LYS A 188 8.10 11.72 7.42
C LYS A 188 6.85 12.01 8.29
N GLN A 189 6.90 13.02 9.15
CA GLN A 189 5.89 13.34 10.17
C GLN A 189 4.92 14.46 9.76
N SER A 190 4.97 14.94 8.51
CA SER A 190 3.94 15.69 7.75
C SER A 190 3.11 16.82 8.42
N ASP A 191 3.51 17.33 9.58
CA ASP A 191 2.81 18.37 10.35
C ASP A 191 3.71 19.54 10.79
N GLU A 192 3.11 20.51 11.48
CA GLU A 192 3.81 21.68 12.03
C GLU A 192 4.78 21.30 13.16
N ASN A 193 4.49 20.22 13.91
CA ASN A 193 5.36 19.73 14.98
C ASN A 193 6.64 19.04 14.46
N GLY A 194 6.65 18.54 13.22
CA GLY A 194 7.87 18.14 12.52
C GLY A 194 8.80 19.35 12.30
N LEU A 195 8.25 20.45 11.78
CA LEU A 195 8.99 21.72 11.60
C LEU A 195 9.45 22.33 12.92
N ALA A 196 8.58 22.40 13.93
CA ALA A 196 8.92 22.97 15.23
C ALA A 196 10.05 22.16 15.91
N ALA A 197 9.98 20.83 15.85
CA ALA A 197 11.04 19.95 16.36
C ALA A 197 12.37 20.15 15.63
N LEU A 198 12.35 20.40 14.31
CA LEU A 198 13.56 20.73 13.55
C LEU A 198 14.10 22.13 13.89
N ALA A 199 13.24 23.15 13.91
CA ALA A 199 13.64 24.52 14.27
C ALA A 199 14.21 24.62 15.70
N ALA A 200 13.80 23.72 16.60
CA ALA A 200 14.31 23.60 17.96
C ALA A 200 15.67 22.87 18.07
N VAL A 201 16.23 22.31 16.99
CA VAL A 201 17.57 21.71 16.98
C VAL A 201 18.62 22.80 16.66
N PRO A 202 19.50 23.17 17.60
CA PRO A 202 20.55 24.16 17.35
C PRO A 202 21.54 23.66 16.29
N GLY A 203 22.09 24.59 15.51
CA GLY A 203 23.20 24.33 14.58
C GLY A 203 22.84 23.57 13.29
N LEU A 204 21.56 23.33 12.99
CA LEU A 204 21.16 22.67 11.73
C LEU A 204 21.70 23.40 10.48
N PRO A 205 22.45 22.73 9.60
CA PRO A 205 22.83 23.25 8.29
C PRO A 205 21.61 23.55 7.42
N ASP A 206 21.72 24.57 6.56
CA ASP A 206 20.65 24.94 5.65
C ASP A 206 20.31 23.83 4.67
N SER A 207 21.31 23.10 4.17
CA SER A 207 21.19 21.88 3.33
C SER A 207 20.32 20.75 3.91
N VAL A 208 19.88 20.89 5.17
CA VAL A 208 18.95 19.98 5.84
C VAL A 208 17.58 20.63 6.07
N ARG A 209 17.51 21.95 6.32
CA ARG A 209 16.24 22.69 6.28
C ARG A 209 15.61 22.60 4.88
N ASP A 210 16.45 22.75 3.85
CA ASP A 210 16.25 22.41 2.45
C ASP A 210 15.42 21.17 2.21
N PHE A 211 15.93 20.02 2.64
CA PHE A 211 15.33 18.71 2.39
C PHE A 211 13.97 18.56 3.09
N VAL A 212 13.80 19.22 4.24
CA VAL A 212 12.51 19.24 4.95
C VAL A 212 11.51 20.07 4.17
N HIS A 213 11.85 21.31 3.80
CA HIS A 213 10.97 22.17 2.98
C HIS A 213 10.58 21.45 1.68
N ALA A 214 11.53 20.79 1.02
CA ALA A 214 11.34 19.96 -0.16
C ALA A 214 10.27 18.86 0.04
N LYS A 215 10.42 18.02 1.08
CA LYS A 215 9.43 16.99 1.41
C LYS A 215 8.09 17.60 1.80
N GLN A 216 8.09 18.69 2.56
CA GLN A 216 6.86 19.35 3.00
C GLN A 216 6.07 19.97 1.86
N VAL A 217 6.71 20.55 0.85
CA VAL A 217 6.03 21.04 -0.36
C VAL A 217 5.32 19.89 -1.07
N GLY A 218 5.99 18.75 -1.27
CA GLY A 218 5.36 17.53 -1.81
C GLY A 218 4.20 17.02 -0.95
N LEU A 219 4.36 17.00 0.37
CA LEU A 219 3.33 16.60 1.33
C LEU A 219 2.17 17.60 1.38
N VAL A 220 2.41 18.89 1.19
CA VAL A 220 1.39 19.94 1.07
C VAL A 220 0.51 19.65 -0.14
N PHE A 221 1.11 19.39 -1.31
CA PHE A 221 0.34 19.05 -2.50
C PHE A 221 -0.42 17.72 -2.37
N PHE A 222 0.19 16.70 -1.75
CA PHE A 222 -0.45 15.40 -1.53
C PHE A 222 -1.59 15.46 -0.51
N ARG A 223 -1.38 16.09 0.65
CA ARG A 223 -2.35 16.18 1.76
C ARG A 223 -3.47 17.18 1.46
N PHE A 224 -3.15 18.35 0.90
CA PHE A 224 -4.11 19.43 0.73
C PHE A 224 -4.80 19.47 -0.64
N GLY A 225 -4.31 18.71 -1.63
CA GLY A 225 -5.06 18.48 -2.87
C GLY A 225 -6.45 17.86 -2.64
N SER A 226 -6.60 17.06 -1.57
CA SER A 226 -7.87 16.42 -1.17
C SER A 226 -8.56 17.08 0.03
N ALA A 227 -7.87 17.92 0.81
CA ALA A 227 -8.41 18.57 2.01
C ALA A 227 -9.47 19.66 1.72
N PRO A 228 -10.27 20.12 2.71
CA PRO A 228 -11.23 21.21 2.54
C PRO A 228 -10.54 22.59 2.66
N PRO A 229 -11.15 23.68 2.16
CA PRO A 229 -10.53 25.01 2.07
C PRO A 229 -10.05 25.61 3.39
N PRO A 230 -10.74 25.47 4.56
CA PRO A 230 -10.19 25.97 5.83
C PRO A 230 -8.99 25.16 6.35
N MET A 231 -8.63 24.05 5.69
CA MET A 231 -7.38 23.31 5.94
C MET A 231 -6.41 23.36 4.75
N ARG A 232 -6.79 23.91 3.59
CA ARG A 232 -5.84 24.14 2.48
C ARG A 232 -5.01 25.39 2.79
N PRO A 233 -3.66 25.33 2.72
CA PRO A 233 -2.88 26.56 2.66
C PRO A 233 -3.28 27.37 1.43
N SER A 234 -3.29 28.69 1.55
CA SER A 234 -3.56 29.59 0.43
C SER A 234 -2.53 29.41 -0.68
N LEU A 235 -2.89 29.80 -1.92
CA LEU A 235 -1.94 29.79 -3.04
C LEU A 235 -0.64 30.52 -2.69
N GLU A 236 -0.74 31.66 -2.02
CA GLU A 236 0.39 32.47 -1.54
C GLU A 236 1.24 31.72 -0.51
N GLN A 237 0.63 31.02 0.46
CA GLN A 237 1.35 30.18 1.42
C GLN A 237 2.08 29.02 0.72
N VAL A 238 1.48 28.39 -0.28
CA VAL A 238 2.13 27.32 -1.06
C VAL A 238 3.24 27.88 -1.95
N GLN A 239 3.04 29.04 -2.58
CA GLN A 239 4.07 29.72 -3.37
C GLN A 239 5.26 30.16 -2.51
N GLU A 240 5.03 30.67 -1.29
CA GLU A 240 6.13 31.02 -0.37
C GLU A 240 6.80 29.77 0.22
N LEU A 241 6.09 28.66 0.44
CA LEU A 241 6.74 27.38 0.80
C LEU A 241 7.61 26.83 -0.34
N VAL A 242 7.16 26.91 -1.59
CA VAL A 242 7.94 26.55 -2.79
C VAL A 242 9.13 27.49 -2.96
N ALA A 243 8.91 28.81 -2.91
CA ALA A 243 9.97 29.79 -3.05
C ALA A 243 10.98 29.72 -1.90
N ARG A 244 10.55 29.39 -0.67
CA ARG A 244 11.44 29.09 0.45
C ARG A 244 12.24 27.81 0.18
N ALA A 245 11.63 26.74 -0.31
CA ALA A 245 12.34 25.53 -0.72
C ALA A 245 13.36 25.80 -1.84
N GLU A 246 13.05 26.66 -2.82
CA GLU A 246 13.99 27.05 -3.88
C GLU A 246 15.11 27.99 -3.40
N ARG A 247 14.82 28.91 -2.49
CA ARG A 247 15.81 29.86 -1.93
C ARG A 247 16.78 29.18 -0.98
N THR A 248 16.37 28.09 -0.33
CA THR A 248 17.26 27.31 0.54
C THR A 248 17.92 26.17 -0.23
N ALA A 249 17.15 25.36 -0.99
CA ALA A 249 17.58 24.16 -1.72
C ALA A 249 17.59 24.31 -3.27
N PRO A 250 18.31 25.28 -3.87
CA PRO A 250 18.15 25.63 -5.29
C PRO A 250 18.49 24.50 -6.29
N SER A 251 19.23 23.47 -5.87
CA SER A 251 19.65 22.32 -6.69
C SER A 251 19.04 20.97 -6.28
N GLY A 252 18.15 20.92 -5.28
CA GLY A 252 17.67 19.66 -4.70
C GLY A 252 16.68 18.91 -5.60
N THR A 253 17.11 17.82 -6.26
CA THR A 253 16.31 17.07 -7.25
C THR A 253 14.92 16.68 -6.74
N LEU A 254 14.85 16.04 -5.57
CA LEU A 254 13.58 15.62 -4.97
C LEU A 254 12.66 16.80 -4.60
N ALA A 255 13.21 18.00 -4.33
CA ALA A 255 12.44 19.19 -3.98
C ALA A 255 11.64 19.70 -5.18
N VAL A 256 12.37 19.98 -6.26
CA VAL A 256 11.82 20.50 -7.51
C VAL A 256 10.84 19.50 -8.11
N VAL A 257 11.18 18.20 -8.12
CA VAL A 257 10.29 17.16 -8.66
C VAL A 257 8.95 17.14 -7.93
N ARG A 258 8.94 16.99 -6.59
CA ARG A 258 7.69 16.90 -5.84
C ARG A 258 6.88 18.21 -5.83
N ALA A 259 7.56 19.36 -5.95
CA ALA A 259 6.92 20.66 -6.07
C ALA A 259 6.25 20.86 -7.44
N ALA A 260 6.95 20.57 -8.54
CA ALA A 260 6.39 20.69 -9.89
C ALA A 260 5.32 19.61 -10.17
N GLU A 261 5.50 18.35 -9.73
CA GLU A 261 4.43 17.34 -9.73
C GLU A 261 3.15 17.88 -9.07
N GLY A 262 3.30 18.53 -7.91
CA GLY A 262 2.19 19.10 -7.15
C GLY A 262 1.49 20.26 -7.87
N TRP A 263 2.25 21.18 -8.44
CA TRP A 263 1.70 22.24 -9.30
C TRP A 263 0.96 21.67 -10.52
N LEU A 264 1.50 20.64 -11.19
CA LEU A 264 0.86 19.96 -12.32
C LEU A 264 -0.43 19.21 -11.91
N ARG A 265 -0.55 18.74 -10.66
CA ARG A 265 -1.79 18.16 -10.10
C ARG A 265 -2.85 19.24 -9.81
N LEU A 266 -2.44 20.43 -9.37
CA LEU A 266 -3.35 21.57 -9.16
C LEU A 266 -3.67 22.37 -10.43
N GLY A 267 -3.25 21.91 -11.62
CA GLY A 267 -3.43 22.63 -12.88
C GLY A 267 -2.59 23.91 -13.03
N ARG A 268 -1.66 24.17 -12.10
CA ARG A 268 -0.73 25.32 -12.13
C ARG A 268 0.50 25.02 -12.96
N VAL A 269 0.24 24.70 -14.23
CA VAL A 269 1.27 24.32 -15.21
C VAL A 269 2.27 25.45 -15.46
N ASP A 270 1.81 26.70 -15.33
CA ASP A 270 2.64 27.90 -15.34
C ASP A 270 3.76 27.84 -14.30
N LEU A 271 3.41 27.62 -13.03
CA LEU A 271 4.39 27.55 -11.92
C LEU A 271 5.27 26.29 -12.01
N ALA A 272 4.73 25.18 -12.51
CA ALA A 272 5.51 23.96 -12.73
C ALA A 272 6.60 24.15 -13.77
N VAL A 273 6.28 24.76 -14.93
CA VAL A 273 7.24 25.06 -15.99
C VAL A 273 8.31 26.04 -15.49
N GLU A 274 7.90 27.12 -14.83
CA GLU A 274 8.80 28.17 -14.34
C GLU A 274 9.85 27.61 -13.34
N LEU A 275 9.40 26.72 -12.44
CA LEU A 275 10.22 26.02 -11.45
C LEU A 275 11.22 25.04 -12.09
N VAL A 276 10.78 24.22 -13.05
CA VAL A 276 11.64 23.19 -13.65
C VAL A 276 12.69 23.79 -14.60
N GLU A 277 12.35 24.83 -15.36
CA GLU A 277 13.33 25.54 -16.22
C GLU A 277 14.42 26.21 -15.35
N ARG A 278 14.06 26.79 -14.19
CA ARG A 278 15.05 27.28 -13.20
C ARG A 278 15.95 26.19 -12.65
N ALA A 279 15.42 25.00 -12.43
CA ALA A 279 16.18 23.88 -11.88
C ALA A 279 17.18 23.30 -12.91
N LEU A 280 16.75 23.13 -14.16
CA LEU A 280 17.63 22.71 -15.26
C LEU A 280 18.74 23.74 -15.56
N ALA A 281 18.47 25.04 -15.40
CA ALA A 281 19.50 26.07 -15.50
C ALA A 281 20.61 25.96 -14.42
N ARG A 282 20.40 25.14 -13.37
CA ARG A 282 21.37 24.85 -12.30
C ARG A 282 21.95 23.44 -12.35
N ARG A 283 21.15 22.46 -12.81
CA ARG A 283 21.49 21.04 -13.01
C ARG A 283 20.97 20.58 -14.38
N PRO A 284 21.66 20.90 -15.48
CA PRO A 284 21.25 20.50 -16.83
C PRO A 284 21.45 19.00 -17.09
N ASP A 285 22.18 18.33 -16.20
CA ASP A 285 22.49 16.89 -16.18
C ASP A 285 21.39 16.03 -15.50
N ALA A 286 20.49 16.65 -14.73
CA ALA A 286 19.49 15.93 -13.93
C ALA A 286 18.32 15.44 -14.80
N LEU A 287 18.41 14.19 -15.29
CA LEU A 287 17.43 13.54 -16.17
C LEU A 287 15.98 13.66 -15.67
N ALA A 288 15.76 13.52 -14.36
CA ALA A 288 14.45 13.65 -13.72
C ALA A 288 13.80 15.04 -13.97
N PHE A 289 14.60 16.11 -14.06
CA PHE A 289 14.10 17.43 -14.44
C PHE A 289 13.77 17.52 -15.93
N THR A 290 14.57 16.89 -16.81
CA THR A 290 14.32 16.88 -18.25
C THR A 290 13.01 16.17 -18.60
N VAL A 291 12.75 15.01 -17.99
CA VAL A 291 11.47 14.29 -18.11
C VAL A 291 10.31 15.15 -17.58
N LEU A 292 10.47 15.77 -16.42
CA LEU A 292 9.42 16.61 -15.81
C LEU A 292 9.17 17.92 -16.59
N ARG A 293 10.19 18.48 -17.25
CA ARG A 293 10.07 19.61 -18.18
C ARG A 293 9.21 19.23 -19.38
N ALA A 294 9.48 18.07 -19.99
CA ALA A 294 8.67 17.56 -21.09
C ALA A 294 7.20 17.38 -20.67
N GLN A 295 6.94 16.76 -19.52
CA GLN A 295 5.59 16.63 -18.94
C GLN A 295 4.91 17.99 -18.71
N ALA A 296 5.62 18.95 -18.11
CA ALA A 296 5.07 20.27 -17.81
C ALA A 296 4.79 21.08 -19.09
N ARG A 297 5.72 21.08 -20.06
CA ARG A 297 5.57 21.77 -21.35
C ARG A 297 4.44 21.19 -22.19
N VAL A 298 4.26 19.86 -22.23
CA VAL A 298 3.14 19.23 -22.98
C VAL A 298 1.77 19.46 -22.31
N ARG A 299 1.72 19.69 -21.00
CA ARG A 299 0.50 20.19 -20.33
C ARG A 299 0.26 21.69 -20.56
N GLN A 300 1.31 22.47 -20.84
CA GLN A 300 1.21 23.90 -21.11
C GLN A 300 0.74 24.18 -22.54
N ASP A 301 1.32 23.45 -23.49
CA ASP A 301 0.97 23.48 -24.91
C ASP A 301 1.05 22.04 -25.47
N ALA A 302 -0.11 21.50 -25.82
CA ALA A 302 -0.22 20.14 -26.33
C ALA A 302 0.41 19.95 -27.73
N SER A 303 0.75 21.03 -28.44
CA SER A 303 1.47 20.96 -29.73
C SER A 303 2.94 20.56 -29.55
N LEU A 304 3.55 20.90 -28.42
CA LEU A 304 4.94 20.58 -28.09
C LEU A 304 5.19 19.07 -27.91
N ARG A 305 4.14 18.24 -27.82
CA ARG A 305 4.26 16.79 -27.60
C ARG A 305 5.20 16.11 -28.58
N SER A 306 5.10 16.43 -29.87
CA SER A 306 5.95 15.79 -30.90
C SER A 306 7.44 16.09 -30.68
N ALA A 307 7.78 17.36 -30.40
CA ALA A 307 9.16 17.77 -30.11
C ALA A 307 9.67 17.15 -28.81
N MET A 308 8.91 17.25 -27.71
CA MET A 308 9.31 16.72 -26.41
C MET A 308 9.45 15.18 -26.40
N VAL A 309 8.64 14.46 -27.20
CA VAL A 309 8.79 13.01 -27.42
C VAL A 309 10.06 12.71 -28.22
N GLY A 310 10.39 13.52 -29.24
CA GLY A 310 11.65 13.42 -29.97
C GLY A 310 12.89 13.65 -29.09
N ASP A 311 12.86 14.70 -28.25
CA ASP A 311 13.94 15.03 -27.32
C ASP A 311 14.19 13.89 -26.32
N LEU A 312 13.14 13.34 -25.69
CA LEU A 312 13.28 12.21 -24.76
C LEU A 312 13.71 10.91 -25.46
N ALA A 313 13.31 10.69 -26.71
CA ALA A 313 13.76 9.54 -27.49
C ALA A 313 15.24 9.65 -27.87
N ALA A 314 15.72 10.84 -28.24
CA ALA A 314 17.14 11.07 -28.55
C ALA A 314 18.05 10.84 -27.33
N LEU A 315 17.61 11.27 -26.14
CA LEU A 315 18.32 11.01 -24.88
C LEU A 315 18.48 9.52 -24.55
N ALA A 316 17.67 8.63 -25.13
CA ALA A 316 17.83 7.19 -24.93
C ALA A 316 19.10 6.63 -25.61
N ASP A 317 19.54 7.22 -26.73
CA ASP A 317 20.82 6.86 -27.35
C ASP A 317 22.02 7.36 -26.53
N GLU A 318 21.89 8.51 -25.85
CA GLU A 318 22.91 9.02 -24.94
C GLU A 318 23.00 8.17 -23.66
N HIS A 319 21.86 7.84 -23.06
CA HIS A 319 21.76 7.01 -21.85
C HIS A 319 21.80 5.51 -22.11
N ARG A 320 22.15 5.06 -23.33
CA ARG A 320 22.08 3.66 -23.80
C ARG A 320 22.83 2.61 -22.97
N THR A 321 23.58 2.98 -21.93
CA THR A 321 24.31 2.07 -21.01
C THR A 321 23.79 2.09 -19.57
N ASP A 322 22.79 2.92 -19.24
CA ASP A 322 22.20 3.06 -17.91
C ASP A 322 20.73 2.63 -17.96
N PRO A 323 20.37 1.42 -17.48
CA PRO A 323 19.01 0.90 -17.58
C PRO A 323 18.01 1.63 -16.67
N ASP A 324 18.44 2.27 -15.58
CA ASP A 324 17.57 3.09 -14.73
C ASP A 324 17.25 4.43 -15.41
N ALA A 325 18.23 5.05 -16.09
CA ALA A 325 18.00 6.25 -16.91
C ALA A 325 17.09 5.97 -18.11
N LEU A 326 17.33 4.87 -18.84
CA LEU A 326 16.45 4.41 -19.91
C LEU A 326 15.03 4.14 -19.40
N ALA A 327 14.88 3.66 -18.17
CA ALA A 327 13.57 3.44 -17.59
C ALA A 327 12.82 4.75 -17.30
N GLN A 328 13.48 5.76 -16.74
CA GLN A 328 12.89 7.09 -16.54
C GLN A 328 12.47 7.75 -17.86
N LEU A 329 13.22 7.53 -18.94
CA LEU A 329 12.84 7.98 -20.28
C LEU A 329 11.61 7.24 -20.81
N ALA A 330 11.53 5.91 -20.65
CA ALA A 330 10.37 5.12 -21.09
C ALA A 330 9.09 5.46 -20.30
N ASP A 331 9.18 5.62 -18.98
CA ASP A 331 8.07 6.04 -18.12
C ASP A 331 7.65 7.49 -18.46
N GLY A 332 8.63 8.36 -18.74
CA GLY A 332 8.43 9.71 -19.28
C GLY A 332 7.64 9.72 -20.59
N LEU A 333 8.09 8.98 -21.59
CA LEU A 333 7.42 8.83 -22.90
C LEU A 333 6.00 8.27 -22.75
N SER A 334 5.82 7.26 -21.90
CA SER A 334 4.50 6.71 -21.56
C SER A 334 3.57 7.78 -21.01
N SER A 335 4.06 8.62 -20.09
CA SER A 335 3.28 9.72 -19.49
C SER A 335 2.89 10.84 -20.49
N LEU A 336 3.57 10.94 -21.63
CA LEU A 336 3.24 11.85 -22.73
C LEU A 336 2.26 11.25 -23.75
N GLY A 337 1.99 9.94 -23.64
CA GLY A 337 1.18 9.16 -24.59
C GLY A 337 1.98 8.50 -25.72
N ALA A 338 3.32 8.52 -25.68
CA ALA A 338 4.19 7.94 -26.71
C ALA A 338 4.48 6.45 -26.43
N ALA A 339 3.43 5.63 -26.35
CA ALA A 339 3.51 4.23 -25.92
C ALA A 339 4.44 3.37 -26.79
N GLU A 340 4.45 3.55 -28.11
CA GLU A 340 5.34 2.81 -29.02
C GLU A 340 6.83 3.12 -28.78
N ALA A 341 7.16 4.40 -28.54
CA ALA A 341 8.53 4.82 -28.24
C ALA A 341 8.99 4.33 -26.86
N ALA A 342 8.10 4.37 -25.86
CA ALA A 342 8.36 3.79 -24.55
C ALA A 342 8.60 2.27 -24.64
N GLN A 343 7.74 1.54 -25.35
CA GLN A 343 7.87 0.09 -25.55
C GLN A 343 9.19 -0.25 -26.26
N ALA A 344 9.60 0.51 -27.27
CA ALA A 344 10.87 0.29 -27.97
C ALA A 344 12.09 0.40 -27.04
N ILE A 345 12.08 1.34 -26.09
CA ILE A 345 13.12 1.45 -25.05
C ILE A 345 13.02 0.28 -24.07
N GLN A 346 11.82 -0.06 -23.60
CA GLN A 346 11.61 -1.20 -22.70
C GLN A 346 12.14 -2.49 -23.33
N ASP A 347 11.90 -2.71 -24.63
CA ASP A 347 12.35 -3.89 -25.37
C ASP A 347 13.87 -3.91 -25.58
N ASP A 348 14.53 -2.76 -25.77
CA ASP A 348 16.00 -2.69 -25.80
C ASP A 348 16.62 -2.95 -24.43
N VAL A 349 16.05 -2.39 -23.35
CA VAL A 349 16.48 -2.65 -21.98
C VAL A 349 16.27 -4.12 -21.62
N ARG A 350 15.13 -4.72 -21.96
CA ARG A 350 14.87 -6.17 -21.83
C ARG A 350 15.88 -7.03 -22.57
N ARG A 351 16.26 -6.62 -23.79
CA ARG A 351 17.21 -7.33 -24.66
C ARG A 351 18.67 -7.23 -24.16
N ARG A 352 19.09 -6.07 -23.65
CA ARG A 352 20.50 -5.78 -23.35
C ARG A 352 20.82 -5.84 -21.85
N PHE A 353 19.85 -5.56 -21.00
CA PHE A 353 19.93 -5.59 -19.55
C PHE A 353 18.80 -6.45 -18.95
N PRO A 354 18.64 -7.74 -19.34
CA PRO A 354 17.53 -8.60 -18.91
C PRO A 354 17.44 -8.84 -17.39
N GLY A 355 18.46 -8.46 -16.63
CA GLY A 355 18.46 -8.48 -15.17
C GLY A 355 18.29 -7.12 -14.49
N ALA A 356 18.08 -6.03 -15.23
CA ALA A 356 17.95 -4.71 -14.63
C ALA A 356 16.66 -4.59 -13.80
N ARG A 357 16.71 -3.84 -12.70
CA ARG A 357 15.55 -3.61 -11.82
C ARG A 357 14.34 -3.02 -12.55
N ALA A 358 14.57 -2.21 -13.59
CA ALA A 358 13.54 -1.73 -14.50
C ALA A 358 12.75 -2.86 -15.20
N VAL A 359 13.42 -3.92 -15.66
CA VAL A 359 12.77 -5.07 -16.30
C VAL A 359 11.88 -5.81 -15.32
N GLU A 360 12.35 -6.04 -14.08
CA GLU A 360 11.51 -6.64 -13.04
C GLU A 360 10.31 -5.74 -12.69
N ARG A 361 10.49 -4.41 -12.62
CA ARG A 361 9.40 -3.45 -12.40
C ARG A 361 8.33 -3.49 -13.50
N TRP A 362 8.72 -3.50 -14.78
CA TRP A 362 7.76 -3.57 -15.89
C TRP A 362 7.10 -4.96 -16.02
N ASP A 363 7.83 -6.04 -15.73
CA ASP A 363 7.25 -7.38 -15.66
C ASP A 363 6.22 -7.49 -14.52
N PHE A 364 6.54 -6.93 -13.35
CA PHE A 364 5.61 -6.83 -12.24
C PHE A 364 4.38 -6.00 -12.63
N GLN A 365 4.56 -4.84 -13.27
CA GLN A 365 3.44 -4.00 -13.73
C GLN A 365 2.55 -4.72 -14.76
N ALA A 366 3.14 -5.43 -15.74
CA ALA A 366 2.41 -6.20 -16.74
C ALA A 366 1.66 -7.40 -16.14
N ALA A 367 2.19 -8.01 -15.07
CA ALA A 367 1.50 -9.05 -14.30
C ALA A 367 0.45 -8.49 -13.32
N SER A 368 0.63 -7.26 -12.82
CA SER A 368 -0.12 -6.69 -11.69
C SER A 368 -1.49 -6.16 -12.08
N VAL A 369 -2.42 -7.08 -12.37
CA VAL A 369 -3.83 -6.77 -12.61
C VAL A 369 -4.56 -6.47 -11.29
N PHE A 370 -4.10 -5.47 -10.52
CA PHE A 370 -4.72 -5.01 -9.26
C PHE A 370 -6.21 -4.68 -9.41
N GLY A 371 -6.66 -4.28 -10.61
CA GLY A 371 -8.08 -4.15 -10.95
C GLY A 371 -8.82 -5.49 -10.84
N ALA A 372 -8.35 -6.53 -11.55
CA ALA A 372 -8.98 -7.86 -11.53
C ALA A 372 -8.90 -8.53 -10.14
N VAL A 373 -7.87 -8.24 -9.34
CA VAL A 373 -7.83 -8.66 -7.92
C VAL A 373 -8.98 -8.02 -7.13
N GLY A 374 -9.20 -6.71 -7.30
CA GLY A 374 -10.32 -5.99 -6.70
C GLY A 374 -11.69 -6.53 -7.16
N ASP A 375 -11.84 -6.78 -8.46
CA ASP A 375 -13.06 -7.32 -9.04
C ASP A 375 -13.31 -8.77 -8.60
N CYS A 376 -12.27 -9.59 -8.43
CA CYS A 376 -12.37 -10.95 -7.90
C CYS A 376 -12.92 -10.96 -6.47
N ARG A 377 -12.39 -10.08 -5.61
CA ARG A 377 -12.83 -9.94 -4.21
C ARG A 377 -14.29 -9.44 -4.14
N LEU A 378 -14.68 -8.51 -5.02
CA LEU A 378 -16.07 -8.04 -5.14
C LEU A 378 -17.01 -9.13 -5.68
N ALA A 379 -16.57 -9.94 -6.64
CA ALA A 379 -17.31 -11.07 -7.17
C ALA A 379 -17.50 -12.19 -6.12
N ASN A 380 -16.50 -12.41 -5.25
CA ASN A 380 -16.60 -13.32 -4.11
C ASN A 380 -17.63 -12.81 -3.09
N GLU A 381 -17.56 -11.53 -2.71
CA GLU A 381 -18.57 -10.88 -1.84
C GLU A 381 -20.01 -10.94 -2.41
N ALA A 382 -20.16 -10.94 -3.73
CA ALA A 382 -21.44 -11.04 -4.43
C ALA A 382 -21.91 -12.48 -4.66
N GLY A 383 -21.06 -13.49 -4.47
CA GLY A 383 -21.33 -14.88 -4.85
C GLY A 383 -21.36 -15.12 -6.37
N THR A 384 -20.70 -14.26 -7.15
CA THR A 384 -20.65 -14.26 -8.62
C THR A 384 -19.23 -14.46 -9.15
N LEU A 385 -18.41 -15.28 -8.48
CA LEU A 385 -17.07 -15.60 -8.95
C LEU A 385 -17.12 -16.23 -10.36
N PRO A 386 -16.17 -15.89 -11.25
CA PRO A 386 -15.90 -16.65 -12.47
C PRO A 386 -15.61 -18.13 -12.17
N GLU A 387 -15.71 -18.97 -13.21
CA GLU A 387 -15.29 -20.37 -13.13
C GLU A 387 -13.80 -20.46 -12.77
N ALA A 388 -13.40 -21.53 -12.06
CA ALA A 388 -12.06 -21.66 -11.49
C ALA A 388 -10.94 -21.49 -12.54
N ASP A 389 -11.13 -22.02 -13.75
CA ASP A 389 -10.19 -21.89 -14.86
C ASP A 389 -9.97 -20.44 -15.29
N THR A 390 -11.00 -19.58 -15.20
CA THR A 390 -10.88 -18.13 -15.48
C THR A 390 -10.08 -17.42 -14.39
N LEU A 391 -10.24 -17.82 -13.12
CA LEU A 391 -9.43 -17.27 -12.02
C LEU A 391 -7.95 -17.67 -12.16
N VAL A 392 -7.67 -18.93 -12.49
CA VAL A 392 -6.32 -19.43 -12.75
C VAL A 392 -5.69 -18.71 -13.95
N GLN A 393 -6.44 -18.47 -15.04
CA GLN A 393 -5.96 -17.68 -16.18
C GLN A 393 -5.65 -16.22 -15.79
N ALA A 394 -6.48 -15.58 -14.96
CA ALA A 394 -6.24 -14.22 -14.49
C ALA A 394 -5.03 -14.11 -13.53
N ARG A 395 -4.76 -15.16 -12.75
CA ARG A 395 -3.60 -15.23 -11.84
C ARG A 395 -2.29 -15.63 -12.53
N ALA A 396 -2.35 -16.36 -13.65
CA ALA A 396 -1.18 -16.94 -14.32
C ALA A 396 0.00 -15.97 -14.57
N PRO A 397 -0.19 -14.68 -14.94
CA PRO A 397 0.92 -13.72 -15.05
C PRO A 397 1.62 -13.44 -13.71
N VAL A 398 0.86 -13.38 -12.61
CA VAL A 398 1.35 -13.15 -11.25
C VAL A 398 2.04 -14.40 -10.71
N ASP A 399 1.49 -15.60 -10.98
CA ASP A 399 2.15 -16.87 -10.71
C ASP A 399 3.52 -16.94 -11.41
N ALA A 400 3.56 -16.65 -12.72
CA ALA A 400 4.79 -16.65 -13.52
C ALA A 400 5.82 -15.58 -13.11
N PHE A 401 5.42 -14.53 -12.40
CA PHE A 401 6.35 -13.59 -11.76
C PHE A 401 6.84 -14.11 -10.40
N PHE A 402 5.95 -14.69 -9.60
CA PHE A 402 6.29 -15.26 -8.28
C PHE A 402 7.26 -16.44 -8.37
N ASP A 403 7.05 -17.33 -9.35
CA ASP A 403 7.86 -18.54 -9.56
C ASP A 403 9.22 -18.28 -10.23
N ARG A 404 9.62 -17.02 -10.37
CA ARG A 404 10.95 -16.65 -10.88
C ARG A 404 12.04 -17.13 -9.90
N PRO A 405 13.06 -17.88 -10.36
CA PRO A 405 14.15 -18.39 -9.50
C PRO A 405 14.91 -17.30 -8.72
N ARG A 406 14.87 -16.06 -9.22
CA ARG A 406 15.27 -14.86 -8.48
C ARG A 406 14.35 -13.70 -8.86
N ILE A 407 13.93 -12.95 -7.86
CA ILE A 407 13.41 -11.58 -7.98
C ILE A 407 14.44 -10.76 -7.20
N ARG A 408 15.02 -9.72 -7.81
CA ARG A 408 16.06 -8.87 -7.20
C ARG A 408 15.42 -7.83 -6.29
N ASP A 409 14.36 -7.18 -6.76
CA ASP A 409 13.60 -6.23 -5.95
C ASP A 409 12.65 -6.96 -4.99
N SER A 410 13.03 -7.03 -3.72
CA SER A 410 12.26 -7.73 -2.70
C SER A 410 10.92 -7.03 -2.37
N SER A 411 10.76 -5.74 -2.71
CA SER A 411 9.46 -5.07 -2.62
C SER A 411 8.47 -5.58 -3.67
N LEU A 412 8.94 -5.93 -4.87
CA LEU A 412 8.13 -6.59 -5.89
C LEU A 412 7.77 -8.03 -5.48
N ARG A 413 8.69 -8.77 -4.85
CA ARG A 413 8.38 -10.08 -4.26
C ARG A 413 7.28 -9.98 -3.21
N ALA A 414 7.39 -9.03 -2.28
CA ALA A 414 6.39 -8.77 -1.24
C ALA A 414 5.02 -8.39 -1.85
N ALA A 415 5.01 -7.50 -2.84
CA ALA A 415 3.79 -7.07 -3.53
C ALA A 415 3.14 -8.20 -4.35
N THR A 416 3.95 -9.08 -4.96
CA THR A 416 3.46 -10.26 -5.70
C THR A 416 2.85 -11.28 -4.75
N ALA A 417 3.50 -11.55 -3.60
CA ALA A 417 2.97 -12.43 -2.57
C ALA A 417 1.64 -11.88 -2.01
N ALA A 418 1.56 -10.58 -1.76
CA ALA A 418 0.35 -9.88 -1.34
C ALA A 418 -0.79 -9.98 -2.38
N ALA A 419 -0.50 -9.82 -3.67
CA ALA A 419 -1.48 -10.02 -4.74
C ALA A 419 -1.97 -11.48 -4.82
N LEU A 420 -1.08 -12.46 -4.66
CA LEU A 420 -1.46 -13.87 -4.62
C LEU A 420 -2.29 -14.24 -3.39
N VAL A 421 -2.09 -13.61 -2.23
CA VAL A 421 -2.97 -13.76 -1.05
C VAL A 421 -4.41 -13.36 -1.35
N GLU A 422 -4.63 -12.30 -2.13
CA GLU A 422 -5.98 -11.89 -2.55
C GLU A 422 -6.58 -12.85 -3.59
N PHE A 423 -5.81 -13.27 -4.62
CA PHE A 423 -6.28 -14.31 -5.56
C PHE A 423 -6.63 -15.63 -4.87
N LEU A 424 -5.81 -16.09 -3.93
CA LEU A 424 -6.03 -17.36 -3.22
C LEU A 424 -7.29 -17.34 -2.35
N GLN A 425 -7.77 -16.16 -1.89
CA GLN A 425 -9.08 -16.05 -1.23
C GLN A 425 -10.26 -16.32 -2.18
N CYS A 426 -10.10 -16.07 -3.49
CA CYS A 426 -11.09 -16.44 -4.51
C CYS A 426 -11.02 -17.92 -4.94
N GLU A 427 -9.93 -18.64 -4.63
CA GLU A 427 -9.71 -20.02 -5.09
C GLU A 427 -9.67 -21.04 -3.93
N PRO A 428 -10.83 -21.56 -3.47
CA PRO A 428 -10.88 -22.62 -2.45
C PRO A 428 -10.11 -23.89 -2.84
N GLY A 429 -10.07 -24.22 -4.14
CA GLY A 429 -9.39 -25.40 -4.67
C GLY A 429 -7.89 -25.27 -4.90
N ALA A 430 -7.29 -24.08 -4.68
CA ALA A 430 -5.86 -23.88 -4.91
C ALA A 430 -4.99 -24.78 -3.99
N PRO A 431 -3.96 -25.47 -4.51
CA PRO A 431 -3.15 -26.43 -3.75
C PRO A 431 -2.55 -25.85 -2.46
N LEU A 432 -2.58 -26.63 -1.38
CA LEU A 432 -2.07 -26.21 -0.07
C LEU A 432 -0.59 -25.81 -0.13
N GLN A 433 0.21 -26.49 -0.95
CA GLN A 433 1.62 -26.16 -1.20
C GLN A 433 1.79 -24.76 -1.79
N ARG A 434 0.86 -24.30 -2.65
CA ARG A 434 0.88 -22.93 -3.20
C ARG A 434 0.51 -21.91 -2.13
N VAL A 435 -0.49 -22.21 -1.32
CA VAL A 435 -0.92 -21.36 -0.19
C VAL A 435 0.23 -21.18 0.80
N GLU A 436 0.91 -22.27 1.18
CA GLU A 436 2.08 -22.20 2.07
C GLU A 436 3.28 -21.51 1.43
N ALA A 437 3.58 -21.72 0.14
CA ALA A 437 4.67 -21.03 -0.52
C ALA A 437 4.47 -19.50 -0.54
N VAL A 438 3.25 -19.04 -0.85
CA VAL A 438 2.88 -17.62 -0.79
C VAL A 438 2.93 -17.09 0.65
N ALA A 439 2.42 -17.84 1.62
CA ALA A 439 2.47 -17.45 3.03
C ALA A 439 3.91 -17.38 3.60
N ARG A 440 4.81 -18.27 3.18
CA ARG A 440 6.25 -18.20 3.52
C ARG A 440 6.90 -16.97 2.88
N ALA A 441 6.58 -16.64 1.63
CA ALA A 441 7.06 -15.42 0.98
C ALA A 441 6.56 -14.13 1.65
N VAL A 442 5.31 -14.10 2.14
CA VAL A 442 4.81 -12.99 2.99
C VAL A 442 5.56 -12.93 4.32
N LEU A 443 5.87 -14.07 4.94
CA LEU A 443 6.65 -14.11 6.19
C LEU A 443 8.09 -13.59 5.97
N GLU A 444 8.74 -13.96 4.86
CA GLU A 444 10.09 -13.52 4.48
C GLU A 444 10.17 -12.03 4.09
N ALA A 445 9.18 -11.53 3.33
CA ALA A 445 9.15 -10.17 2.80
C ALA A 445 7.84 -9.46 3.20
N PRO A 446 7.80 -8.79 4.38
CA PRO A 446 6.55 -8.26 4.93
C PRO A 446 6.01 -7.08 4.11
N PHE A 447 4.81 -7.23 3.53
CA PHE A 447 4.14 -6.14 2.80
C PHE A 447 3.18 -5.33 3.68
N GLY A 448 2.59 -5.94 4.71
CA GLY A 448 1.75 -5.24 5.69
C GLY A 448 0.81 -6.17 6.48
N MET A 449 0.38 -5.71 7.65
CA MET A 449 -0.42 -6.46 8.64
C MET A 449 -1.66 -7.15 8.06
N GLY A 450 -2.37 -6.52 7.11
CA GLY A 450 -3.55 -7.11 6.48
C GLY A 450 -3.23 -8.41 5.75
N TYR A 451 -2.11 -8.43 5.01
CA TYR A 451 -1.65 -9.61 4.27
C TYR A 451 -1.06 -10.68 5.19
N ASP A 452 -0.43 -10.31 6.31
CA ASP A 452 -0.04 -11.26 7.37
C ASP A 452 -1.28 -11.98 7.94
N ALA A 453 -2.33 -11.21 8.27
CA ALA A 453 -3.58 -11.76 8.79
C ALA A 453 -4.31 -12.64 7.75
N GLN A 454 -4.40 -12.21 6.49
CA GLN A 454 -5.00 -12.98 5.41
C GLN A 454 -4.22 -14.27 5.10
N ALA A 455 -2.89 -14.21 5.00
CA ALA A 455 -2.04 -15.36 4.74
C ALA A 455 -2.13 -16.39 5.88
N SER A 456 -2.11 -15.93 7.14
CA SER A 456 -2.38 -16.78 8.31
C SER A 456 -3.73 -17.47 8.21
N VAL A 457 -4.80 -16.73 7.87
CA VAL A 457 -6.16 -17.29 7.74
C VAL A 457 -6.23 -18.31 6.60
N LEU A 458 -5.58 -18.07 5.46
CA LEU A 458 -5.54 -19.02 4.34
C LEU A 458 -4.86 -20.34 4.72
N VAL A 459 -3.72 -20.31 5.42
CA VAL A 459 -3.02 -21.54 5.85
C VAL A 459 -3.83 -22.27 6.93
N ALA A 460 -4.30 -21.56 7.97
CA ALA A 460 -5.00 -22.17 9.11
C ALA A 460 -6.41 -22.70 8.75
N SER A 461 -7.12 -22.06 7.81
CA SER A 461 -8.43 -22.53 7.35
C SER A 461 -8.36 -23.77 6.45
N ARG A 462 -7.23 -23.97 5.75
CA ARG A 462 -7.00 -25.12 4.86
C ARG A 462 -6.22 -26.28 5.50
N GLY A 463 -5.88 -26.16 6.78
CA GLY A 463 -5.19 -27.22 7.54
C GLY A 463 -3.70 -27.38 7.19
N GLY A 464 -3.04 -26.30 6.76
CA GLY A 464 -1.59 -26.27 6.55
C GLY A 464 -0.77 -26.02 7.81
N ASP A 465 0.52 -25.73 7.60
CA ASP A 465 1.52 -25.40 8.62
C ASP A 465 1.02 -24.35 9.64
N LEU A 466 0.58 -24.82 10.81
CA LEU A 466 0.06 -23.96 11.87
C LEU A 466 1.14 -23.11 12.54
N GLU A 467 2.43 -23.45 12.43
CA GLU A 467 3.52 -22.64 12.97
C GLU A 467 3.87 -21.47 12.03
N LEU A 468 3.82 -21.69 10.71
CA LEU A 468 3.81 -20.62 9.71
C LEU A 468 2.63 -19.67 9.92
N ALA A 469 1.42 -20.21 10.08
CA ALA A 469 0.22 -19.40 10.34
C ALA A 469 0.35 -18.62 11.67
N ARG A 470 0.88 -19.26 12.72
CA ARG A 470 1.13 -18.63 14.02
C ARG A 470 2.11 -17.46 13.92
N ALA A 471 3.23 -17.63 13.21
CA ALA A 471 4.23 -16.58 13.03
C ALA A 471 3.65 -15.35 12.31
N LEU A 472 2.86 -15.58 11.26
CA LEU A 472 2.13 -14.52 10.54
C LEU A 472 1.10 -13.82 11.45
N ALA A 473 0.28 -14.58 12.18
CA ALA A 473 -0.73 -14.02 13.08
C ALA A 473 -0.14 -13.23 14.26
N GLU A 474 0.96 -13.70 14.85
CA GLU A 474 1.66 -13.01 15.94
C GLU A 474 2.27 -11.69 15.43
N ARG A 475 2.86 -11.68 14.23
CA ARG A 475 3.33 -10.45 13.59
C ARG A 475 2.17 -9.50 13.26
N ALA A 476 1.05 -10.01 12.76
CA ALA A 476 -0.14 -9.19 12.52
C ALA A 476 -0.65 -8.50 13.80
N VAL A 477 -0.70 -9.22 14.93
CA VAL A 477 -1.13 -8.64 16.22
C VAL A 477 -0.11 -7.64 16.79
N ALA A 478 1.19 -7.80 16.51
CA ALA A 478 2.19 -6.77 16.82
C ALA A 478 1.96 -5.50 15.97
N LEU A 479 1.93 -5.64 14.65
CA LEU A 479 1.74 -4.54 13.70
C LEU A 479 0.38 -3.84 13.83
N ALA A 480 -0.66 -4.50 14.37
CA ALA A 480 -1.97 -3.88 14.65
C ALA A 480 -2.03 -3.12 15.99
N ARG A 481 -0.98 -3.20 16.82
CA ARG A 481 -0.80 -2.33 18.00
C ARG A 481 -0.03 -1.07 17.63
N GLU A 482 0.93 -1.22 16.73
CA GLU A 482 1.65 -0.13 16.09
C GLU A 482 0.71 0.63 15.13
N MET A 483 0.98 1.92 14.90
CA MET A 483 0.28 2.71 13.88
C MET A 483 1.30 3.21 12.86
N PRO A 484 1.09 3.00 11.55
CA PRO A 484 1.98 3.50 10.51
C PRO A 484 2.21 5.02 10.65
N PRO A 485 3.45 5.49 10.90
CA PRO A 485 3.73 6.90 11.07
C PRO A 485 3.34 7.69 9.82
N GLY A 486 2.31 8.52 9.93
CA GLY A 486 1.72 9.23 8.79
C GLY A 486 0.19 9.18 8.73
N PHE A 487 -0.42 8.08 9.17
CA PHE A 487 -1.86 7.84 8.91
C PHE A 487 -2.78 8.83 9.63
N GLU A 488 -2.39 9.29 10.83
CA GLU A 488 -3.13 10.23 11.68
C GLU A 488 -3.39 11.62 11.06
N MET A 489 -2.75 11.91 9.92
CA MET A 489 -2.70 13.25 9.35
C MET A 489 -3.51 13.42 8.07
N VAL A 490 -3.70 12.35 7.30
CA VAL A 490 -4.49 12.34 6.06
C VAL A 490 -5.93 11.87 6.28
N VAL A 491 -6.28 11.50 7.51
CA VAL A 491 -7.51 10.80 7.90
C VAL A 491 -8.09 11.47 9.16
N ALA A 492 -9.42 11.62 9.24
CA ALA A 492 -10.05 12.25 10.41
C ALA A 492 -9.88 11.39 11.69
N PRO A 493 -9.85 11.96 12.91
CA PRO A 493 -9.60 11.18 14.13
C PRO A 493 -10.58 10.02 14.37
N ASP A 494 -11.83 10.14 13.91
CA ASP A 494 -12.84 9.09 13.98
C ASP A 494 -12.68 8.03 12.87
N GLU A 495 -12.23 8.42 11.67
CA GLU A 495 -11.82 7.50 10.60
C GLU A 495 -10.56 6.70 10.98
N LEU A 496 -9.62 7.36 11.65
CA LEU A 496 -8.39 6.78 12.18
C LEU A 496 -8.68 5.73 13.26
N GLU A 497 -9.54 6.05 14.23
CA GLU A 497 -10.00 5.10 15.24
C GLU A 497 -10.80 3.94 14.64
N ARG A 498 -11.61 4.19 13.59
CA ARG A 498 -12.25 3.11 12.80
C ARG A 498 -11.21 2.19 12.15
N HIS A 499 -10.20 2.74 11.49
CA HIS A 499 -9.13 1.97 10.84
C HIS A 499 -8.31 1.14 11.86
N ARG A 500 -7.98 1.74 13.00
CA ARG A 500 -7.26 1.09 14.10
C ARG A 500 -8.06 -0.08 14.71
N ARG A 501 -9.38 0.10 14.93
CA ARG A 501 -10.27 -0.99 15.38
C ARG A 501 -10.38 -2.11 14.37
N ALA A 502 -10.60 -1.79 13.09
CA ALA A 502 -10.69 -2.77 12.02
C ALA A 502 -9.40 -3.59 11.89
N SER A 503 -8.24 -2.93 11.97
CA SER A 503 -6.92 -3.56 11.95
C SER A 503 -6.72 -4.52 13.11
N GLN A 504 -7.07 -4.11 14.33
CA GLN A 504 -7.00 -4.98 15.52
C GLN A 504 -7.98 -6.16 15.43
N ALA A 505 -9.19 -5.96 14.90
CA ALA A 505 -10.17 -7.04 14.70
C ALA A 505 -9.64 -8.13 13.77
N LEU A 506 -9.04 -7.76 12.64
CA LEU A 506 -8.48 -8.70 11.66
C LEU A 506 -7.29 -9.49 12.21
N ALA A 507 -6.37 -8.82 12.91
CA ALA A 507 -5.21 -9.47 13.50
C ALA A 507 -5.59 -10.45 14.63
N HIS A 508 -6.49 -10.04 15.53
CA HIS A 508 -7.03 -10.93 16.57
C HIS A 508 -7.83 -12.10 15.97
N HIS A 509 -8.60 -11.88 14.91
CA HIS A 509 -9.30 -12.95 14.18
C HIS A 509 -8.33 -14.01 13.63
N ALA A 510 -7.27 -13.57 12.93
CA ALA A 510 -6.27 -14.47 12.37
C ALA A 510 -5.59 -15.34 13.44
N ARG A 511 -5.19 -14.73 14.57
CA ARG A 511 -4.55 -15.46 15.68
C ARG A 511 -5.52 -16.36 16.44
N GLY A 512 -6.75 -15.89 16.66
CA GLY A 512 -7.83 -16.68 17.25
C GLY A 512 -8.15 -17.94 16.44
N LEU A 513 -8.15 -17.85 15.11
CA LEU A 513 -8.31 -19.01 14.23
C LEU A 513 -7.15 -20.00 14.40
N VAL A 514 -5.90 -19.53 14.37
CA VAL A 514 -4.72 -20.38 14.59
C VAL A 514 -4.79 -21.07 15.95
N HIS A 515 -5.13 -20.34 17.02
CA HIS A 515 -5.30 -20.90 18.36
C HIS A 515 -6.41 -21.97 18.41
N LEU A 516 -7.55 -21.72 17.77
CA LEU A 516 -8.69 -22.65 17.75
C LEU A 516 -8.40 -23.92 16.96
N ARG A 517 -7.63 -23.82 15.87
CA ARG A 517 -7.15 -24.96 15.06
C ARG A 517 -6.03 -25.73 15.76
N ALA A 518 -5.18 -25.05 16.52
CA ALA A 518 -4.17 -25.65 17.41
C ALA A 518 -4.73 -26.15 18.76
N ALA A 519 -6.06 -26.19 18.94
CA ALA A 519 -6.75 -26.59 20.18
C ALA A 519 -6.37 -25.80 21.46
N ARG A 520 -5.77 -24.61 21.31
CA ARG A 520 -5.41 -23.71 22.40
C ARG A 520 -6.61 -22.82 22.78
N LEU A 521 -7.57 -23.43 23.46
CA LEU A 521 -8.93 -22.90 23.62
C LEU A 521 -9.02 -21.58 24.40
N GLU A 522 -8.18 -21.37 25.42
CA GLU A 522 -8.23 -20.14 26.22
C GLU A 522 -7.62 -18.95 25.48
N GLU A 523 -6.50 -19.14 24.76
CA GLU A 523 -5.96 -18.09 23.90
C GLU A 523 -6.83 -17.86 22.64
N ALA A 524 -7.51 -18.90 22.15
CA ALA A 524 -8.53 -18.76 21.10
C ALA A 524 -9.70 -17.93 21.60
N ARG A 525 -10.24 -18.22 22.79
CA ARG A 525 -11.32 -17.47 23.44
C ARG A 525 -10.96 -15.99 23.57
N ALA A 526 -9.79 -15.70 24.12
CA ALA A 526 -9.33 -14.31 24.30
C ALA A 526 -9.24 -13.54 22.97
N ASP A 527 -8.65 -14.13 21.93
CA ASP A 527 -8.50 -13.47 20.62
C ASP A 527 -9.82 -13.38 19.83
N ILE A 528 -10.64 -14.43 19.82
CA ILE A 528 -11.92 -14.48 19.08
C ILE A 528 -12.94 -13.52 19.72
N SER A 529 -13.07 -13.52 21.06
CA SER A 529 -13.90 -12.53 21.75
C SER A 529 -13.42 -11.11 21.45
N ARG A 530 -12.11 -10.87 21.47
CA ARG A 530 -11.57 -9.53 21.17
C ARG A 530 -11.80 -9.08 19.73
N ALA A 531 -11.70 -9.98 18.75
CA ALA A 531 -12.03 -9.69 17.36
C ALA A 531 -13.53 -9.33 17.21
N ASN A 532 -14.40 -10.11 17.86
CA ASN A 532 -15.84 -9.91 17.84
C ASN A 532 -16.29 -8.64 18.58
N GLU A 533 -15.62 -8.22 19.66
CA GLU A 533 -15.83 -6.91 20.30
C GLU A 533 -15.54 -5.74 19.34
N LEU A 534 -14.48 -5.86 18.54
CA LEU A 534 -13.98 -4.78 17.69
C LEU A 534 -14.76 -4.65 16.38
N TRP A 535 -15.27 -5.75 15.81
CA TRP A 535 -16.07 -5.75 14.57
C TRP A 535 -17.10 -6.90 14.54
N PRO A 536 -18.17 -6.83 15.36
CA PRO A 536 -19.11 -7.96 15.61
C PRO A 536 -19.97 -8.41 14.42
N THR A 537 -20.00 -7.65 13.32
CA THR A 537 -20.83 -7.95 12.15
C THR A 537 -20.07 -8.62 11.03
N ARG A 538 -18.73 -8.60 11.07
CA ARG A 538 -17.90 -9.06 9.97
C ARG A 538 -18.07 -10.58 9.75
N PRO A 539 -18.35 -11.09 8.54
CA PRO A 539 -18.83 -12.46 8.38
C PRO A 539 -17.84 -13.55 8.82
N ASP A 540 -16.54 -13.34 8.61
CA ASP A 540 -15.45 -14.23 9.03
C ASP A 540 -15.30 -14.28 10.55
N ILE A 541 -15.27 -13.11 11.21
CA ILE A 541 -15.24 -12.98 12.68
C ILE A 541 -16.50 -13.60 13.31
N ALA A 542 -17.67 -13.35 12.72
CA ALA A 542 -18.95 -13.89 13.20
C ALA A 542 -19.02 -15.42 13.07
N LEU A 543 -18.52 -16.00 11.98
CA LEU A 543 -18.39 -17.45 11.83
C LEU A 543 -17.47 -18.07 12.88
N LEU A 544 -16.31 -17.46 13.13
CA LEU A 544 -15.34 -17.96 14.10
C LEU A 544 -15.83 -17.83 15.55
N ALA A 545 -16.50 -16.73 15.88
CA ALA A 545 -17.12 -16.52 17.19
C ALA A 545 -18.33 -17.45 17.41
N ALA A 546 -19.07 -17.79 16.36
CA ALA A 546 -20.09 -18.83 16.43
C ALA A 546 -19.47 -20.23 16.65
N GLU A 547 -18.41 -20.60 15.94
CA GLU A 547 -17.70 -21.89 16.14
C GLU A 547 -17.20 -22.04 17.59
N LEU A 548 -16.71 -20.95 18.20
CA LEU A 548 -16.33 -20.94 19.61
C LEU A 548 -17.55 -21.16 20.53
N ALA A 549 -18.64 -20.41 20.34
CA ALA A 549 -19.84 -20.53 21.15
C ALA A 549 -20.52 -21.91 21.03
N GLU A 550 -20.44 -22.56 19.85
CA GLU A 550 -20.85 -23.95 19.65
C GLU A 550 -20.01 -24.93 20.48
N ARG A 551 -18.68 -24.75 20.52
CA ARG A 551 -17.76 -25.59 21.33
C ARG A 551 -17.99 -25.41 22.83
N ASP A 552 -18.42 -24.23 23.26
CA ASP A 552 -18.85 -23.93 24.64
C ASP A 552 -20.26 -24.47 24.96
N GLY A 553 -21.01 -24.95 23.96
CA GLY A 553 -22.37 -25.45 24.09
C GLY A 553 -23.47 -24.39 24.05
N ASP A 554 -23.14 -23.09 23.91
CA ASP A 554 -24.12 -22.02 23.72
C ASP A 554 -24.48 -21.81 22.24
N PHE A 555 -25.18 -22.82 21.71
CA PHE A 555 -25.78 -22.76 20.37
C PHE A 555 -26.71 -21.55 20.18
N ARG A 556 -27.31 -21.01 21.25
CA ARG A 556 -28.20 -19.84 21.16
C ARG A 556 -27.40 -18.56 20.95
N HIS A 557 -26.23 -18.44 21.57
CA HIS A 557 -25.31 -17.34 21.31
C HIS A 557 -24.69 -17.45 19.90
N ALA A 558 -24.33 -18.66 19.46
CA ALA A 558 -23.90 -18.90 18.07
C ALA A 558 -24.97 -18.47 17.05
N GLU A 559 -26.24 -18.88 17.25
CA GLU A 559 -27.38 -18.44 16.43
C GLU A 559 -27.50 -16.90 16.40
N GLN A 560 -27.34 -16.23 17.55
CA GLN A 560 -27.41 -14.77 17.65
C GLN A 560 -26.24 -14.04 16.97
N ILE A 561 -25.03 -14.59 17.00
CA ILE A 561 -23.86 -14.01 16.31
C ILE A 561 -24.10 -14.03 14.80
N LEU A 562 -24.38 -15.22 14.24
CA LEU A 562 -24.59 -15.40 12.79
C LEU A 562 -25.76 -14.55 12.28
N ALA A 563 -26.88 -14.52 13.01
CA ALA A 563 -28.06 -13.77 12.59
C ALA A 563 -27.82 -12.24 12.55
N ARG A 564 -26.98 -11.69 13.44
CA ARG A 564 -26.59 -10.28 13.41
C ARG A 564 -25.70 -9.96 12.20
N ALA A 565 -24.76 -10.84 11.85
CA ALA A 565 -23.94 -10.68 10.63
C ALA A 565 -24.80 -10.72 9.35
N ILE A 566 -25.75 -11.66 9.24
CA ILE A 566 -26.67 -11.76 8.10
C ILE A 566 -27.48 -10.48 7.91
N VAL A 567 -28.03 -9.93 8.99
CA VAL A 567 -28.85 -8.70 8.95
C VAL A 567 -28.04 -7.48 8.53
N ARG A 568 -26.78 -7.38 8.96
CA ARG A 568 -25.93 -6.19 8.75
C ARG A 568 -25.20 -6.19 7.40
N GLU A 569 -24.70 -7.36 6.99
CA GLU A 569 -23.84 -7.50 5.80
C GLU A 569 -24.58 -8.10 4.59
N GLY A 570 -25.78 -8.65 4.79
CA GLY A 570 -26.66 -9.15 3.72
C GLY A 570 -26.01 -10.26 2.90
N ALA A 571 -25.86 -10.03 1.60
CA ALA A 571 -25.26 -11.00 0.66
C ALA A 571 -23.84 -11.45 1.07
N ARG A 572 -23.03 -10.54 1.63
CA ARG A 572 -21.67 -10.84 2.12
C ARG A 572 -21.65 -11.87 3.25
N ALA A 573 -22.74 -11.98 4.00
CA ALA A 573 -22.92 -12.94 5.08
C ALA A 573 -23.61 -14.24 4.61
N ARG A 574 -23.54 -14.59 3.31
CA ARG A 574 -24.05 -15.88 2.78
C ARG A 574 -23.57 -17.07 3.61
N ALA A 575 -22.27 -17.16 3.88
CA ALA A 575 -21.71 -18.25 4.69
C ALA A 575 -22.26 -18.26 6.15
N CYS A 576 -22.60 -17.11 6.72
CA CYS A 576 -23.31 -17.05 8.00
C CYS A 576 -24.75 -17.57 7.88
N ARG A 577 -25.47 -17.28 6.79
CA ARG A 577 -26.82 -17.84 6.53
C ARG A 577 -26.77 -19.36 6.40
N ASP A 578 -25.80 -19.86 5.64
CA ASP A 578 -25.61 -21.29 5.42
C ASP A 578 -25.29 -22.00 6.75
N ARG A 579 -24.36 -21.48 7.56
CA ARG A 579 -24.03 -22.05 8.88
C ARG A 579 -25.20 -21.97 9.88
N LEU A 580 -25.95 -20.86 9.88
CA LEU A 580 -27.12 -20.71 10.75
C LEU A 580 -28.23 -21.72 10.39
N LEU A 581 -28.39 -22.01 9.09
CA LEU A 581 -29.34 -23.01 8.60
C LEU A 581 -28.95 -24.43 9.04
N GLU A 582 -27.66 -24.77 9.06
CA GLU A 582 -27.16 -26.04 9.59
C GLU A 582 -27.49 -26.19 11.09
N LEU A 583 -27.19 -25.17 11.90
CA LEU A 583 -27.48 -25.15 13.34
C LEU A 583 -28.98 -25.32 13.63
N MET A 584 -29.83 -24.57 12.91
CA MET A 584 -31.28 -24.69 13.07
C MET A 584 -31.79 -26.06 12.64
N ARG A 585 -31.29 -26.64 11.54
CA ARG A 585 -31.65 -28.00 11.08
C ARG A 585 -31.24 -29.08 12.08
N ALA A 586 -30.05 -28.98 12.68
CA ALA A 586 -29.60 -29.90 13.74
C ALA A 586 -30.52 -29.88 14.99
N ARG A 587 -31.26 -28.79 15.20
CA ARG A 587 -32.22 -28.59 16.30
C ARG A 587 -33.68 -28.84 15.88
N GLY A 588 -33.91 -29.37 14.67
CA GLY A 588 -35.24 -29.69 14.13
C GLY A 588 -35.99 -28.52 13.47
N GLY A 589 -35.36 -27.35 13.35
CA GLY A 589 -35.90 -26.18 12.66
C GLY A 589 -35.83 -26.31 11.13
N LYS A 590 -36.67 -25.51 10.45
CA LYS A 590 -36.81 -25.49 8.98
C LYS A 590 -36.33 -24.16 8.40
N GLU A 591 -36.10 -24.11 7.10
CA GLU A 591 -35.64 -22.87 6.44
C GLU A 591 -36.65 -21.72 6.52
N ALA A 592 -37.96 -22.03 6.55
CA ALA A 592 -39.01 -21.05 6.85
C ALA A 592 -39.00 -20.51 8.29
N ASP A 593 -38.22 -21.10 9.20
CA ASP A 593 -37.99 -20.58 10.55
C ASP A 593 -36.78 -19.63 10.54
N LEU A 594 -35.75 -19.94 9.73
CA LEU A 594 -34.60 -19.09 9.48
C LEU A 594 -35.02 -17.76 8.84
N ASP A 595 -35.76 -17.79 7.73
CA ASP A 595 -36.16 -16.57 7.03
C ASP A 595 -37.08 -15.70 7.89
N ARG A 596 -37.95 -16.30 8.73
CA ARG A 596 -38.75 -15.58 9.74
C ARG A 596 -37.89 -14.96 10.84
N THR A 597 -36.81 -15.62 11.23
CA THR A 597 -35.86 -15.14 12.25
C THR A 597 -35.03 -13.97 11.74
N ILE A 598 -34.45 -14.10 10.53
CA ILE A 598 -33.74 -13.03 9.83
C ILE A 598 -34.68 -11.84 9.63
N ALA A 599 -35.88 -12.04 9.06
CA ALA A 599 -36.81 -10.95 8.80
C ALA A 599 -37.31 -10.23 10.07
N ARG A 600 -37.29 -10.89 11.24
CA ARG A 600 -37.58 -10.24 12.53
C ARG A 600 -36.42 -9.36 12.98
N LEU A 601 -35.21 -9.93 13.02
CA LEU A 601 -33.98 -9.20 13.43
C LEU A 601 -33.63 -8.07 12.46
N ASP A 602 -33.94 -8.22 11.17
CA ASP A 602 -33.83 -7.18 10.14
C ASP A 602 -34.73 -5.97 10.42
N ARG A 603 -35.96 -6.19 10.89
CA ARG A 603 -36.84 -5.08 11.31
C ARG A 603 -36.34 -4.42 12.58
N GLU A 604 -36.03 -5.22 13.61
CA GLU A 604 -35.52 -4.72 14.89
C GLU A 604 -34.28 -3.84 14.69
N TRP A 605 -33.29 -4.33 13.93
CA TRP A 605 -32.11 -3.54 13.57
C TRP A 605 -32.43 -2.31 12.70
N LYS A 606 -33.34 -2.41 11.71
CA LYS A 606 -33.70 -1.25 10.86
C LYS A 606 -34.37 -0.15 11.67
N ASP A 607 -35.23 -0.50 12.63
CA ASP A 607 -35.89 0.45 13.51
C ASP A 607 -34.88 1.12 14.47
N GLU A 608 -33.97 0.33 15.08
CA GLU A 608 -32.82 0.84 15.85
C GLU A 608 -31.96 1.80 15.02
N ARG A 609 -31.57 1.39 13.81
CA ARG A 609 -30.66 2.13 12.95
C ARG A 609 -31.30 3.39 12.36
N ILE A 610 -32.60 3.38 12.11
CA ILE A 610 -33.38 4.59 11.80
C ILE A 610 -33.36 5.54 13.00
N ALA A 611 -33.58 5.05 14.23
CA ALA A 611 -33.54 5.88 15.43
C ALA A 611 -32.15 6.51 15.65
N GLU A 612 -31.06 5.76 15.47
CA GLU A 612 -29.69 6.29 15.50
C GLU A 612 -29.45 7.39 14.46
N VAL A 613 -29.84 7.16 13.20
CA VAL A 613 -29.65 8.13 12.10
C VAL A 613 -30.49 9.39 12.30
N LEU A 614 -31.70 9.27 12.86
CA LEU A 614 -32.54 10.42 13.20
C LEU A 614 -32.02 11.18 14.44
N ALA A 615 -31.41 10.50 15.40
CA ALA A 615 -30.76 11.12 16.55
C ALA A 615 -29.44 11.82 16.16
N ALA A 616 -28.72 11.31 15.15
CA ALA A 616 -27.47 11.87 14.63
C ALA A 616 -27.66 13.09 13.69
N ARG A 617 -28.87 13.66 13.60
CA ARG A 617 -29.13 14.92 12.90
C ARG A 617 -28.38 16.08 13.56
N ALA A 618 -27.83 16.98 12.75
CA ALA A 618 -26.95 18.05 13.21
C ALA A 618 -27.68 19.05 14.13
N ALA A 619 -27.18 19.22 15.34
CA ALA A 619 -27.70 20.14 16.34
C ALA A 619 -26.66 21.25 16.64
N PRO A 620 -26.93 22.54 16.31
CA PRO A 620 -28.02 23.04 15.47
C PRO A 620 -27.79 22.77 13.96
N PRO A 621 -28.83 22.88 13.11
CA PRO A 621 -28.69 22.81 11.66
C PRO A 621 -27.70 23.84 11.10
N LYS A 622 -26.78 23.40 10.25
CA LYS A 622 -25.70 24.22 9.70
C LYS A 622 -26.18 24.99 8.46
N PRO A 623 -25.95 26.31 8.34
CA PRO A 623 -26.22 27.03 7.10
C PRO A 623 -25.44 26.44 5.91
N LEU A 624 -26.11 26.20 4.79
CA LEU A 624 -25.45 25.77 3.57
C LEU A 624 -24.67 26.94 2.95
N ALA A 625 -23.44 26.71 2.48
CA ALA A 625 -22.69 27.74 1.77
C ALA A 625 -23.36 28.03 0.41
N PRO A 626 -23.67 29.29 0.07
CA PRO A 626 -24.34 29.63 -1.19
C PRO A 626 -23.56 29.19 -2.42
N PHE A 627 -24.28 28.91 -3.52
CA PHE A 627 -23.67 28.51 -4.79
C PHE A 627 -24.52 28.86 -6.01
N GLU A 628 -23.87 28.88 -7.17
CA GLU A 628 -24.41 29.01 -8.53
C GLU A 628 -23.60 28.08 -9.44
N LEU A 629 -24.04 26.83 -9.64
CA LEU A 629 -23.29 25.80 -10.38
C LEU A 629 -23.86 25.57 -11.78
N ASP A 630 -22.98 25.35 -12.76
CA ASP A 630 -23.36 25.00 -14.13
C ASP A 630 -23.91 23.56 -14.19
N LEU A 631 -25.03 23.38 -14.89
CA LEU A 631 -25.67 22.09 -15.11
C LEU A 631 -25.13 21.40 -16.36
N ARG A 632 -24.96 20.07 -16.33
CA ARG A 632 -24.62 19.26 -17.51
C ARG A 632 -25.63 19.43 -18.66
N SER A 633 -26.90 19.67 -18.33
CA SER A 633 -27.96 19.94 -19.30
C SER A 633 -27.93 21.35 -19.92
N GLY A 634 -26.95 22.19 -19.54
CA GLY A 634 -26.99 23.63 -19.75
C GLY A 634 -27.87 24.34 -18.72
N GLY A 635 -27.60 25.65 -18.55
CA GLY A 635 -28.17 26.47 -17.47
C GLY A 635 -27.41 26.34 -16.15
N ARG A 636 -27.91 27.03 -15.11
CA ARG A 636 -27.33 27.01 -13.75
C ARG A 636 -28.36 26.62 -12.70
N ILE A 637 -27.87 26.13 -11.56
CA ILE A 637 -28.65 25.85 -10.36
C ILE A 637 -28.04 26.53 -9.15
N SER A 638 -28.88 27.17 -8.33
CA SER A 638 -28.43 27.96 -7.19
C SER A 638 -28.95 27.45 -5.86
N SER A 639 -28.23 27.73 -4.77
CA SER A 639 -28.65 27.38 -3.40
C SER A 639 -30.02 27.96 -3.03
N ASP A 640 -30.36 29.15 -3.51
CA ASP A 640 -31.68 29.76 -3.25
C ASP A 640 -32.79 29.12 -4.08
N SER A 641 -32.50 28.65 -5.30
CA SER A 641 -33.48 27.93 -6.12
C SER A 641 -33.97 26.64 -5.45
N LEU A 642 -33.21 26.08 -4.51
CA LEU A 642 -33.52 24.85 -3.80
C LEU A 642 -34.49 25.03 -2.61
N ARG A 643 -34.75 26.26 -2.14
CA ARG A 643 -35.61 26.49 -0.97
C ARG A 643 -37.03 25.95 -1.15
N GLY A 644 -37.67 25.61 -0.04
CA GLY A 644 -39.00 24.99 -0.03
C GLY A 644 -39.03 23.52 -0.45
N ARG A 645 -37.89 22.83 -0.50
CA ARG A 645 -37.77 21.41 -0.87
C ARG A 645 -36.75 20.72 0.04
N VAL A 646 -36.94 19.43 0.32
CA VAL A 646 -35.89 18.61 0.94
C VAL A 646 -34.91 18.20 -0.16
N ILE A 647 -33.63 18.49 0.01
CA ILE A 647 -32.60 18.19 -1.00
C ILE A 647 -31.65 17.12 -0.46
N VAL A 648 -31.29 16.17 -1.31
CA VAL A 648 -30.13 15.30 -1.10
C VAL A 648 -29.08 15.65 -2.15
N VAL A 649 -27.97 16.25 -1.70
CA VAL A 649 -26.80 16.52 -2.55
C VAL A 649 -25.88 15.30 -2.50
N ILE A 650 -25.44 14.84 -3.67
CA ILE A 650 -24.66 13.62 -3.90
C ILE A 650 -23.33 14.05 -4.52
N ALA A 651 -22.27 14.11 -3.71
CA ALA A 651 -20.91 14.35 -4.19
C ALA A 651 -20.24 13.04 -4.57
N THR A 652 -19.86 12.90 -5.84
CA THR A 652 -19.52 11.61 -6.47
C THR A 652 -18.50 11.77 -7.59
N GLU A 653 -17.73 10.72 -7.88
CA GLU A 653 -16.68 10.69 -8.91
C GLU A 653 -16.63 9.31 -9.59
N PRO A 654 -16.45 9.21 -10.92
CA PRO A 654 -16.71 7.97 -11.66
C PRO A 654 -15.63 6.90 -11.44
N TRP A 655 -14.41 7.34 -11.16
CA TRP A 655 -13.28 6.49 -10.78
C TRP A 655 -13.44 5.89 -9.37
N CYS A 656 -14.30 6.45 -8.50
CA CYS A 656 -14.49 5.93 -7.14
C CYS A 656 -15.33 4.63 -7.12
N THR A 657 -14.74 3.55 -6.59
CA THR A 657 -15.41 2.25 -6.42
C THR A 657 -16.66 2.33 -5.53
N GLY A 658 -16.64 3.15 -4.47
CA GLY A 658 -17.80 3.36 -3.60
C GLY A 658 -18.99 3.98 -4.34
N CYS A 659 -18.74 4.99 -5.18
CA CYS A 659 -19.75 5.63 -6.01
C CYS A 659 -20.40 4.66 -7.00
N ARG A 660 -19.62 3.73 -7.59
CA ARG A 660 -20.15 2.68 -8.49
C ARG A 660 -21.08 1.70 -7.76
N LEU A 661 -20.78 1.36 -6.51
CA LEU A 661 -21.61 0.48 -5.68
C LEU A 661 -22.92 1.13 -5.21
N GLU A 662 -22.96 2.46 -5.05
CA GLU A 662 -24.13 3.19 -4.57
C GLU A 662 -25.18 3.52 -5.64
N ALA A 663 -24.77 3.68 -6.91
CA ALA A 663 -25.66 4.13 -7.98
C ALA A 663 -26.97 3.30 -8.14
N PRO A 664 -27.00 1.96 -7.96
CA PRO A 664 -28.24 1.18 -7.97
C PRO A 664 -29.20 1.51 -6.82
N GLU A 665 -28.68 1.88 -5.64
CA GLU A 665 -29.49 2.29 -4.48
C GLU A 665 -30.04 3.70 -4.66
N LEU A 666 -29.24 4.62 -5.22
CA LEU A 666 -29.70 5.96 -5.63
C LEU A 666 -30.82 5.86 -6.68
N ALA A 667 -30.73 4.92 -7.62
CA ALA A 667 -31.80 4.63 -8.58
C ALA A 667 -33.09 4.13 -7.90
N LYS A 668 -33.00 3.26 -6.88
CA LYS A 668 -34.16 2.84 -6.06
C LYS A 668 -34.78 4.03 -5.31
N LEU A 669 -33.95 4.87 -4.69
CA LEU A 669 -34.38 6.04 -3.93
C LEU A 669 -35.08 7.07 -4.82
N GLN A 670 -34.53 7.35 -6.01
CA GLN A 670 -35.17 8.18 -7.03
C GLN A 670 -36.54 7.63 -7.44
N ARG A 671 -36.67 6.32 -7.69
CA ARG A 671 -37.95 5.72 -8.07
C ARG A 671 -39.02 5.92 -7.00
N ARG A 672 -38.66 5.85 -5.71
CA ARG A 672 -39.57 6.11 -4.57
C ARG A 672 -40.10 7.56 -4.55
N TYR A 673 -39.29 8.53 -4.96
CA TYR A 673 -39.64 9.96 -4.92
C TYR A 673 -40.00 10.55 -6.30
N ARG A 674 -40.20 9.72 -7.33
CA ARG A 674 -40.53 10.17 -8.69
C ARG A 674 -41.84 10.98 -8.71
N GLY A 675 -41.84 12.12 -9.40
CA GLY A 675 -43.01 13.00 -9.54
C GLY A 675 -43.30 13.90 -8.32
N ARG A 676 -42.51 13.79 -7.25
CA ARG A 676 -42.68 14.58 -6.02
C ARG A 676 -41.97 15.93 -6.16
N LYS A 677 -42.71 17.04 -6.01
CA LYS A 677 -42.17 18.42 -6.15
C LYS A 677 -41.49 18.95 -4.88
N ASP A 678 -41.61 18.23 -3.78
CA ASP A 678 -41.12 18.60 -2.44
C ASP A 678 -39.81 17.90 -2.04
N VAL A 679 -39.24 17.07 -2.93
CA VAL A 679 -37.94 16.40 -2.79
C VAL A 679 -37.13 16.59 -4.07
N GLN A 680 -35.82 16.80 -3.97
CA GLN A 680 -34.92 16.87 -5.12
C GLN A 680 -33.57 16.21 -4.81
N PHE A 681 -32.99 15.57 -5.82
CA PHE A 681 -31.62 15.04 -5.80
C PHE A 681 -30.74 15.94 -6.68
N LEU A 682 -29.53 16.22 -6.24
CA LEU A 682 -28.55 17.03 -6.97
C LEU A 682 -27.19 16.35 -6.90
N VAL A 683 -26.69 15.89 -8.05
CA VAL A 683 -25.36 15.29 -8.18
C VAL A 683 -24.35 16.41 -8.44
N VAL A 684 -23.21 16.35 -7.75
CA VAL A 684 -22.10 17.32 -7.88
C VAL A 684 -20.79 16.55 -8.08
N THR A 685 -20.06 16.88 -9.14
CA THR A 685 -18.87 16.15 -9.58
C THR A 685 -17.95 17.01 -10.46
N SER A 686 -16.64 16.73 -10.46
CA SER A 686 -15.70 17.34 -11.43
C SER A 686 -15.77 16.71 -12.82
N ASP A 687 -16.35 15.51 -12.98
CA ASP A 687 -16.59 14.86 -14.27
C ASP A 687 -18.10 14.57 -14.46
N PRO A 688 -18.87 15.54 -14.97
CA PRO A 688 -20.31 15.37 -15.21
C PRO A 688 -20.67 14.28 -16.23
N ASP A 689 -19.80 14.00 -17.20
CA ASP A 689 -20.09 13.11 -18.32
C ASP A 689 -19.74 11.65 -17.98
N GLY A 690 -18.60 11.40 -17.32
CA GLY A 690 -18.28 10.09 -16.76
C GLY A 690 -19.28 9.64 -15.68
N ILE A 691 -19.75 10.59 -14.85
CA ILE A 691 -20.84 10.32 -13.89
C ILE A 691 -22.19 10.11 -14.57
N ALA A 692 -22.50 10.81 -15.65
CA ALA A 692 -23.73 10.55 -16.41
C ALA A 692 -23.73 9.12 -16.98
N ALA A 693 -22.64 8.69 -17.62
CA ALA A 693 -22.51 7.33 -18.15
C ALA A 693 -22.66 6.25 -17.06
N LEU A 694 -22.04 6.45 -15.89
CA LEU A 694 -22.18 5.55 -14.73
C LEU A 694 -23.63 5.49 -14.22
N HIS A 695 -24.29 6.65 -14.09
CA HIS A 695 -25.64 6.74 -13.55
C HIS A 695 -26.71 6.22 -14.53
N GLU A 696 -26.56 6.46 -15.83
CA GLU A 696 -27.41 5.91 -16.89
C GLU A 696 -27.37 4.38 -16.88
N GLY A 697 -26.17 3.77 -16.78
CA GLY A 697 -26.00 2.32 -16.63
C GLY A 697 -26.65 1.72 -15.38
N ALA A 698 -26.74 2.48 -14.29
CA ALA A 698 -27.44 2.09 -13.05
C ALA A 698 -28.95 2.44 -13.04
N GLY A 699 -29.44 3.13 -14.07
CA GLY A 699 -30.83 3.59 -14.17
C GLY A 699 -31.18 4.81 -13.30
N PHE A 700 -30.19 5.57 -12.84
CA PHE A 700 -30.35 6.80 -12.04
C PHE A 700 -30.27 8.03 -12.95
N HIS A 701 -31.33 8.85 -13.01
CA HIS A 701 -31.47 9.93 -14.00
C HIS A 701 -31.79 11.25 -13.30
N THR A 702 -30.79 12.03 -12.91
CA THR A 702 -30.99 13.21 -12.05
C THR A 702 -30.23 14.47 -12.51
N THR A 703 -30.46 15.59 -11.84
CA THR A 703 -29.75 16.85 -12.08
C THR A 703 -28.28 16.68 -11.71
N ILE A 704 -27.39 16.77 -12.70
CA ILE A 704 -25.94 16.77 -12.53
C ILE A 704 -25.44 18.21 -12.71
N ALA A 705 -24.78 18.73 -11.68
CA ALA A 705 -24.04 19.98 -11.69
C ALA A 705 -22.53 19.71 -11.71
N LYS A 706 -21.79 20.56 -12.42
CA LYS A 706 -20.33 20.56 -12.42
C LYS A 706 -19.84 21.25 -11.15
N ASP A 707 -18.92 20.60 -10.43
CA ASP A 707 -18.19 21.22 -9.33
C ASP A 707 -17.15 22.20 -9.86
N ASP A 708 -17.19 23.43 -9.37
CA ASP A 708 -16.21 24.50 -9.58
C ASP A 708 -15.21 24.61 -8.41
N GLY A 709 -15.37 23.76 -7.39
CA GLY A 709 -14.74 23.85 -6.08
C GLY A 709 -15.74 23.98 -4.93
N TRP A 710 -17.03 24.25 -5.19
CA TRP A 710 -18.06 24.42 -4.15
C TRP A 710 -18.11 23.26 -3.14
N ARG A 711 -17.99 21.99 -3.57
CA ARG A 711 -18.03 20.82 -2.65
C ARG A 711 -17.02 20.95 -1.51
N HIS A 712 -15.87 21.55 -1.79
CA HIS A 712 -14.85 21.81 -0.80
C HIS A 712 -15.31 22.91 0.18
N THR A 713 -15.98 23.98 -0.26
CA THR A 713 -16.50 25.05 0.62
C THR A 713 -17.48 24.55 1.69
N VAL A 714 -18.31 23.54 1.38
CA VAL A 714 -19.18 22.86 2.35
C VAL A 714 -18.48 21.76 3.16
N GLY A 715 -17.21 21.48 2.87
CA GLY A 715 -16.35 20.56 3.61
C GLY A 715 -16.42 19.11 3.13
N ILE A 716 -16.59 18.86 1.83
CA ILE A 716 -16.56 17.52 1.23
C ILE A 716 -15.18 17.22 0.65
N ASN A 717 -14.61 16.08 1.08
CA ASN A 717 -13.22 15.69 0.82
C ASN A 717 -13.08 14.21 0.37
N SER A 718 -14.13 13.42 0.55
CA SER A 718 -14.17 11.99 0.25
C SER A 718 -15.45 11.64 -0.52
N TYR A 719 -15.34 10.64 -1.39
CA TYR A 719 -16.44 10.19 -2.25
C TYR A 719 -16.80 8.74 -1.94
N PRO A 720 -18.09 8.37 -1.91
CA PRO A 720 -19.25 9.27 -2.01
C PRO A 720 -19.46 10.08 -0.71
N THR A 721 -20.12 11.24 -0.82
CA THR A 721 -20.63 12.00 0.33
C THR A 721 -22.02 12.58 0.02
N HIS A 722 -22.91 12.46 0.99
CA HIS A 722 -24.31 12.88 0.93
C HIS A 722 -24.62 13.97 1.95
N LEU A 723 -25.17 15.10 1.49
CA LEU A 723 -25.72 16.16 2.36
C LEU A 723 -27.24 16.18 2.28
N PHE A 724 -27.90 16.22 3.43
CA PHE A 724 -29.35 16.40 3.55
C PHE A 724 -29.63 17.85 3.94
N ILE A 725 -30.46 18.51 3.15
CA ILE A 725 -30.81 19.92 3.31
C ILE A 725 -32.31 20.03 3.57
N ASP A 726 -32.69 20.77 4.61
CA ASP A 726 -34.07 21.03 4.96
C ASP A 726 -34.74 22.05 4.02
N ALA A 727 -36.07 22.19 4.11
CA ALA A 727 -36.83 23.12 3.27
C ALA A 727 -36.48 24.60 3.47
N THR A 728 -35.70 24.96 4.50
CA THR A 728 -35.22 26.34 4.74
C THR A 728 -33.87 26.62 4.07
N GLY A 729 -33.12 25.58 3.70
CA GLY A 729 -31.78 25.67 3.09
C GLY A 729 -30.62 25.36 4.05
N ARG A 730 -30.85 24.58 5.12
CA ARG A 730 -29.80 24.20 6.10
C ARG A 730 -29.41 22.73 6.00
N GLU A 731 -28.12 22.45 6.09
CA GLU A 731 -27.55 21.11 6.24
C GLU A 731 -27.96 20.53 7.62
N VAL A 732 -28.73 19.44 7.60
CA VAL A 732 -29.36 18.80 8.78
C VAL A 732 -28.86 17.39 9.05
N PHE A 733 -28.25 16.73 8.06
CA PHE A 733 -27.58 15.44 8.22
C PHE A 733 -26.52 15.25 7.12
N ARG A 734 -25.48 14.48 7.39
CA ARG A 734 -24.37 14.18 6.48
C ARG A 734 -23.99 12.70 6.60
N ALA A 735 -23.66 12.08 5.48
CA ALA A 735 -23.08 10.74 5.40
C ALA A 735 -21.92 10.71 4.40
N SER A 736 -20.85 9.96 4.69
CA SER A 736 -19.66 9.84 3.82
C SER A 736 -19.16 8.39 3.81
N GLY A 737 -18.63 7.95 2.66
CA GLY A 737 -18.35 6.54 2.37
C GLY A 737 -19.56 5.81 1.77
N GLY A 738 -19.35 4.66 1.14
CA GLY A 738 -20.41 3.93 0.43
C GLY A 738 -21.40 3.22 1.36
N TYR A 739 -22.65 3.70 1.44
CA TYR A 739 -23.67 3.19 2.35
C TYR A 739 -24.56 2.10 1.71
N THR A 740 -24.45 0.87 2.21
CA THR A 740 -25.42 -0.21 1.95
C THR A 740 -26.79 0.07 2.60
N GLU A 741 -26.83 0.90 3.64
CA GLU A 741 -28.02 1.20 4.46
C GLU A 741 -28.97 2.25 3.86
N MET A 742 -28.62 2.91 2.74
CA MET A 742 -29.39 4.06 2.20
C MET A 742 -30.85 3.73 1.91
N HIS A 743 -31.13 2.50 1.46
CA HIS A 743 -32.44 2.09 0.96
C HIS A 743 -33.58 2.14 1.99
N PHE A 744 -33.26 2.20 3.29
CA PHE A 744 -34.24 2.40 4.38
C PHE A 744 -33.96 3.66 5.23
N THR A 745 -32.69 3.99 5.48
CA THR A 745 -32.32 5.19 6.27
C THR A 745 -32.64 6.50 5.56
N TYR A 746 -32.38 6.60 4.25
CA TYR A 746 -32.58 7.86 3.50
C TYR A 746 -34.06 8.19 3.32
N PRO A 747 -34.97 7.21 3.02
CA PRO A 747 -36.40 7.44 3.10
C PRO A 747 -36.89 7.92 4.48
N ALA A 748 -36.34 7.38 5.58
CA ALA A 748 -36.75 7.82 6.93
C ALA A 748 -36.35 9.29 7.20
N LEU A 749 -35.11 9.66 6.88
CA LEU A 749 -34.64 11.06 6.92
C LEU A 749 -35.53 11.98 6.08
N ILE A 750 -35.76 11.64 4.80
CA ILE A 750 -36.56 12.46 3.88
C ILE A 750 -38.01 12.60 4.40
N GLU A 751 -38.64 11.53 4.86
CA GLU A 751 -40.02 11.61 5.38
C GLU A 751 -40.14 12.44 6.67
N VAL A 752 -39.11 12.48 7.52
CA VAL A 752 -39.08 13.38 8.69
C VAL A 752 -38.90 14.83 8.26
N LEU A 753 -37.87 15.15 7.47
CA LEU A 753 -37.61 16.52 7.00
C LEU A 753 -38.75 17.12 6.18
N ARG A 754 -39.55 16.29 5.50
CA ARG A 754 -40.76 16.71 4.77
C ARG A 754 -41.95 17.03 5.66
N ARG A 755 -42.01 16.48 6.88
CA ARG A 755 -43.08 16.74 7.86
C ARG A 755 -42.79 17.97 8.73
N GLU A 756 -41.55 18.41 8.75
CA GLU A 756 -41.05 19.60 9.45
C GLU A 756 -41.08 20.87 8.59
N ARG A 757 -41.69 20.81 7.40
CA ARG A 757 -41.74 21.87 6.38
C ARG A 757 -42.90 22.85 6.57
#